data_AF-A0A1U7W218-F1
#
_entry.id   AF-A0A1U7W218-F1
#
_cell.length_a   1.000
_cell.length_b   1.000
_cell.length_c   1.000
_cell.angle_alpha   90.00
_cell.angle_beta   90.00
_cell.angle_gamma   90.00
#
_symmetry.space_group_name_H-M   'P 1'
#
loop_
_entity.id
_entity.type
_entity.pdbx_description
1 polymer ?
#
loop_
_entity_poly.entity_id
_entity_poly.type
_entity_poly.pdbx_seq_one_letter_code
_entity_poly.pdbx_strand_id
1 'polypeptide(L)'
;MTLYGPAIFLGFLLFLQMQFFSANAASECPLDMAGTNYTLTASICSNKEERGKCCRYINALIAISVARYANSTSNLGVNAELSKICLDKIAETFRFHGVTRNATLFCGFGTKIPVSYDCQGRTTVTQMLQSPQFSSVTRNCQVPLSVESDCRKCLNAGILYLRNLVGTANNITFSTCRDATYAALASQVDNASAIDIARCFFGVHGLSIPPVSGTSPSQLSPEVSPSPPVAASPTQLSLLTPVKENRRHYHLTLVPAVGIAVTVVAVMMLLVLIVLIWRKSKQLEDSDATDKKSSKSFTQPPKRFQEGTASIFKKYSYKETKKATDNFSTIIGQGGFGTVYKAEFKDGYVAAVKRMNKVSEQAEDEFCREIELLARLHHRHLVALRGFCIERHERFLMYEYMANGSLKDHLLHNPGRTPLSWRARIQIAIDVANALEYLHFYCDPPLCHRDIKSSNILLDENFVAKVADFGLAHASKDGSICFEPVNTDIKGTPGYMDPEYVITQELTEKSDVYSYGVVLLELITSRRAIQDNKNLIEWAEILLTSESRITELVDPNIGDSYDFDQLQALLAVVKWCTQREGHARPSIKQVLRLLYECADPMHSGFVQSVEDEDYDEIEGKGRTSRSRQHKGEGIFHSGDGRCLASSSSTSRSYCSRSFLIETSPPQSPL
;
A
#
# COMPACT_ATOMS: atom_id res chain seq x y z
N MET A 1 69.85 -19.28 26.95
CA MET A 1 68.83 -19.67 25.95
C MET A 1 68.00 -18.43 25.62
N THR A 2 68.51 -17.61 24.71
CA THR A 2 67.90 -16.34 24.29
C THR A 2 67.94 -16.36 22.77
N LEU A 3 66.88 -16.84 22.14
CA LEU A 3 66.67 -16.77 20.67
C LEU A 3 65.27 -17.26 20.25
N TYR A 4 64.20 -16.84 20.94
CA TYR A 4 62.82 -17.09 20.46
C TYR A 4 61.87 -15.87 20.62
N GLY A 5 62.34 -14.75 21.17
CA GLY A 5 61.56 -13.52 21.26
C GLY A 5 61.19 -12.87 19.91
N PRO A 6 62.14 -12.68 18.96
CA PRO A 6 61.83 -11.94 17.74
C PRO A 6 61.00 -12.73 16.73
N ALA A 7 61.06 -14.07 16.73
CA ALA A 7 60.29 -14.90 15.80
C ALA A 7 58.79 -14.96 16.15
N ILE A 8 58.45 -14.97 17.44
CA ILE A 8 57.05 -14.98 17.91
C ILE A 8 56.42 -13.61 17.66
N PHE A 9 57.17 -12.52 17.85
CA PHE A 9 56.68 -11.16 17.60
C PHE A 9 56.45 -10.88 16.11
N LEU A 10 57.33 -11.39 15.24
CA LEU A 10 57.15 -11.31 13.77
C LEU A 10 55.96 -12.16 13.30
N GLY A 11 55.78 -13.34 13.88
CA GLY A 11 54.62 -14.21 13.61
C GLY A 11 53.30 -13.57 14.05
N PHE A 12 53.28 -12.88 15.19
CA PHE A 12 52.09 -12.16 15.68
C PHE A 12 51.79 -10.92 14.85
N LEU A 13 52.80 -10.20 14.37
CA LEU A 13 52.65 -9.07 13.43
C LEU A 13 52.17 -9.53 12.05
N LEU A 14 52.66 -10.67 11.53
CA LEU A 14 52.17 -11.25 10.28
C LEU A 14 50.75 -11.81 10.43
N PHE A 15 50.40 -12.36 11.59
CA PHE A 15 49.04 -12.80 11.89
C PHE A 15 48.08 -11.61 12.04
N LEU A 16 48.51 -10.53 12.70
CA LEU A 16 47.78 -9.27 12.76
C LEU A 16 47.70 -8.58 11.39
N GLN A 17 48.73 -8.67 10.53
CA GLN A 17 48.68 -8.19 9.14
C GLN A 17 47.75 -9.04 8.28
N MET A 18 47.71 -10.36 8.44
CA MET A 18 46.74 -11.23 7.77
C MET A 18 45.32 -11.00 8.28
N GLN A 19 45.13 -10.72 9.57
CA GLN A 19 43.84 -10.32 10.12
C GLN A 19 43.45 -8.89 9.71
N PHE A 20 44.39 -7.95 9.56
CA PHE A 20 44.12 -6.60 9.04
C PHE A 20 43.86 -6.58 7.52
N PHE A 21 44.47 -7.49 6.75
CA PHE A 21 44.15 -7.69 5.33
C PHE A 21 42.83 -8.46 5.11
N SER A 22 42.37 -9.25 6.09
CA SER A 22 41.03 -9.88 6.04
C SER A 22 39.92 -9.05 6.69
N ALA A 23 40.22 -8.05 7.52
CA ALA A 23 39.22 -7.25 8.23
C ALA A 23 38.82 -5.93 7.53
N ASN A 24 39.41 -5.60 6.38
CA ASN A 24 39.12 -4.37 5.62
C ASN A 24 38.67 -4.61 4.18
N ALA A 25 38.08 -5.76 3.88
CA ALA A 25 37.19 -5.89 2.74
C ALA A 25 35.75 -5.90 3.26
N ALA A 26 35.27 -4.74 3.73
CA ALA A 26 33.83 -4.52 3.77
C ALA A 26 33.38 -4.61 2.32
N SER A 27 32.79 -5.75 1.93
CA SER A 27 32.34 -6.00 0.58
C SER A 27 31.25 -4.99 0.24
N GLU A 28 31.59 -3.98 -0.55
CA GLU A 28 30.64 -2.97 -1.00
C GLU A 28 29.53 -3.63 -1.83
N CYS A 29 28.31 -3.08 -1.75
CA CYS A 29 27.20 -3.56 -2.56
C CYS A 29 27.54 -3.41 -4.06
N PRO A 30 27.51 -4.50 -4.85
CA PRO A 30 27.86 -4.44 -6.27
C PRO A 30 26.76 -3.82 -7.17
N LEU A 31 25.58 -3.53 -6.62
CA LEU A 31 24.50 -2.89 -7.37
C LEU A 31 24.73 -1.38 -7.45
N ASP A 32 25.16 -0.93 -8.63
CA ASP A 32 25.33 0.49 -8.91
C ASP A 32 23.98 1.15 -9.22
N MET A 33 23.60 2.08 -8.35
CA MET A 33 22.38 2.89 -8.50
C MET A 33 22.67 4.27 -9.13
N ALA A 34 23.91 4.54 -9.58
CA ALA A 34 24.29 5.80 -10.20
C ALA A 34 23.59 6.06 -11.55
N GLY A 35 23.36 7.35 -11.84
CA GLY A 35 22.73 7.81 -13.08
C GLY A 35 21.21 7.64 -13.12
N THR A 36 20.55 7.33 -12.01
CA THR A 36 19.08 7.23 -11.95
C THR A 36 18.43 8.58 -11.59
N ASN A 37 17.28 8.90 -12.21
CA ASN A 37 16.53 10.10 -11.89
C ASN A 37 15.76 9.93 -10.57
N TYR A 38 16.47 10.10 -9.45
CA TYR A 38 15.86 10.02 -8.13
C TYR A 38 14.87 11.15 -7.85
N THR A 39 14.99 12.30 -8.52
CA THR A 39 14.08 13.44 -8.32
C THR A 39 12.64 13.08 -8.70
N LEU A 40 12.46 12.39 -9.83
CA LEU A 40 11.13 11.89 -10.23
C LEU A 40 10.59 10.85 -9.25
N THR A 41 11.44 9.90 -8.84
CA THR A 41 11.05 8.83 -7.91
C THR A 41 10.69 9.39 -6.54
N ALA A 42 11.48 10.33 -6.02
CA ALA A 42 11.21 11.03 -4.76
C ALA A 42 9.91 11.84 -4.83
N SER A 43 9.65 12.52 -5.95
CA SER A 43 8.39 13.24 -6.17
C SER A 43 7.19 12.29 -6.14
N ILE A 44 7.23 11.18 -6.86
CA ILE A 44 6.14 10.18 -6.90
C ILE A 44 5.96 9.54 -5.52
N CYS A 45 7.05 9.16 -4.87
CA CYS A 45 7.04 8.54 -3.54
C CYS A 45 6.68 9.50 -2.40
N SER A 46 6.67 10.82 -2.65
CA SER A 46 6.21 11.80 -1.67
C SER A 46 4.68 11.79 -1.52
N ASN A 47 3.96 11.39 -2.56
CA ASN A 47 2.50 11.29 -2.54
C ASN A 47 2.07 9.94 -1.94
N LYS A 48 1.34 9.99 -0.81
CA LYS A 48 0.82 8.79 -0.12
C LYS A 48 -0.26 8.06 -0.92
N GLU A 49 -0.88 8.72 -1.90
CA GLU A 49 -1.92 8.17 -2.76
C GLU A 49 -1.35 7.39 -3.96
N GLU A 50 -0.09 7.63 -4.31
CA GLU A 50 0.60 7.02 -5.46
C GLU A 50 1.60 5.93 -5.05
N ARG A 51 1.35 5.23 -3.95
CA ARG A 51 2.25 4.18 -3.45
C ARG A 51 2.52 3.07 -4.47
N GLY A 52 1.50 2.68 -5.25
CA GLY A 52 1.67 1.75 -6.37
C GLY A 52 2.67 2.24 -7.41
N LYS A 53 2.54 3.50 -7.85
CA LYS A 53 3.51 4.12 -8.77
C LYS A 53 4.89 4.18 -8.11
N CYS A 54 4.99 4.60 -6.86
CA CYS A 54 6.25 4.62 -6.12
C CYS A 54 6.96 3.26 -6.15
N CYS A 55 6.25 2.17 -5.83
CA CYS A 55 6.83 0.83 -5.86
C CYS A 55 7.21 0.36 -7.26
N ARG A 56 6.41 0.68 -8.29
CA ARG A 56 6.77 0.39 -9.69
C ARG A 56 8.08 1.09 -10.08
N TYR A 57 8.27 2.35 -9.70
CA TYR A 57 9.52 3.08 -9.97
C TYR A 57 10.70 2.53 -9.16
N ILE A 58 10.53 2.27 -7.86
CA ILE A 58 11.60 1.68 -7.03
C ILE A 58 12.04 0.33 -7.61
N ASN A 59 11.08 -0.56 -7.93
CA ASN A 59 11.37 -1.88 -8.49
C ASN A 59 12.03 -1.77 -9.87
N ALA A 60 11.59 -0.84 -10.72
CA ALA A 60 12.22 -0.61 -12.02
C ALA A 60 13.69 -0.15 -11.88
N LEU A 61 13.99 0.78 -10.95
CA LEU A 61 15.35 1.25 -10.71
C LEU A 61 16.28 0.13 -10.24
N ILE A 62 15.78 -0.70 -9.33
CA ILE A 62 16.54 -1.84 -8.80
C ILE A 62 16.75 -2.88 -9.89
N ALA A 63 15.72 -3.21 -10.67
CA ALA A 63 15.82 -4.14 -11.77
C ALA A 63 16.84 -3.66 -12.82
N ILE A 64 16.88 -2.36 -13.15
CA ILE A 64 17.90 -1.78 -14.04
C ILE A 64 19.30 -1.98 -13.47
N SER A 65 19.50 -1.73 -12.17
CA SER A 65 20.79 -1.96 -11.52
C SER A 65 21.19 -3.43 -11.54
N VAL A 66 20.25 -4.34 -11.26
CA VAL A 66 20.44 -5.79 -11.34
C VAL A 66 20.78 -6.22 -12.77
N ALA A 67 20.13 -5.65 -13.79
CA ALA A 67 20.43 -5.94 -15.19
C ALA A 67 21.86 -5.52 -15.60
N ARG A 68 22.35 -4.37 -15.09
CA ARG A 68 23.74 -3.93 -15.29
C ARG A 68 24.73 -4.87 -14.63
N TYR A 69 24.43 -5.29 -13.40
CA TYR A 69 25.23 -6.28 -12.69
C TYR A 69 25.23 -7.64 -13.42
N ALA A 70 24.08 -8.04 -13.97
CA ALA A 70 23.94 -9.27 -14.75
C ALA A 70 24.73 -9.22 -16.07
N ASN A 71 24.82 -8.05 -16.71
CA ASN A 71 25.64 -7.86 -17.90
C ASN A 71 27.13 -8.11 -17.64
N SER A 72 27.66 -7.65 -16.50
CA SER A 72 29.08 -7.85 -16.17
C SER A 72 29.41 -9.20 -15.54
N THR A 73 28.47 -9.79 -14.78
CA THR A 73 28.75 -11.01 -13.98
C THR A 73 28.02 -12.26 -14.45
N SER A 74 27.07 -12.13 -15.39
CA SER A 74 26.10 -13.16 -15.77
C SER A 74 25.18 -13.66 -14.66
N ASN A 75 25.23 -13.10 -13.44
CA ASN A 75 24.34 -13.46 -12.33
C ASN A 75 23.07 -12.60 -12.34
N LEU A 76 21.89 -13.22 -12.15
CA LEU A 76 20.59 -12.54 -12.16
C LEU A 76 20.21 -11.85 -10.85
N GLY A 77 21.15 -11.75 -9.92
CA GLY A 77 20.99 -11.09 -8.63
C GLY A 77 22.25 -11.26 -7.78
N VAL A 78 22.21 -10.73 -6.56
CA VAL A 78 23.35 -10.70 -5.64
C VAL A 78 23.31 -11.91 -4.70
N ASN A 79 24.45 -12.47 -4.29
CA ASN A 79 24.43 -13.57 -3.33
C ASN A 79 23.73 -13.17 -2.00
N ALA A 80 23.25 -14.16 -1.23
CA ALA A 80 22.47 -13.88 -0.01
C ALA A 80 23.25 -13.06 1.04
N GLU A 81 24.57 -13.27 1.13
CA GLU A 81 25.44 -12.58 2.08
C GLU A 81 25.59 -11.08 1.79
N LEU A 82 25.79 -10.71 0.51
CA LEU A 82 25.89 -9.31 0.08
C LEU A 82 24.51 -8.65 -0.08
N SER A 83 23.44 -9.45 -0.22
CA SER A 83 22.09 -8.91 -0.40
C SER A 83 21.67 -8.01 0.77
N LYS A 84 22.02 -8.38 2.01
CA LYS A 84 21.72 -7.57 3.21
C LYS A 84 22.45 -6.23 3.19
N ILE A 85 23.73 -6.23 2.81
CA ILE A 85 24.54 -5.02 2.66
C ILE A 85 23.96 -4.13 1.56
N CYS A 86 23.55 -4.71 0.43
CA CYS A 86 22.88 -3.99 -0.63
C CYS A 86 21.55 -3.37 -0.21
N LEU A 87 20.75 -4.08 0.57
CA LEU A 87 19.47 -3.57 1.08
C LEU A 87 19.67 -2.31 1.90
N ASP A 88 20.61 -2.34 2.84
CA ASP A 88 20.91 -1.19 3.71
C ASP A 88 21.44 -0.01 2.88
N LYS A 89 22.41 -0.26 1.98
CA LYS A 89 23.02 0.79 1.14
C LYS A 89 22.03 1.44 0.17
N ILE A 90 21.17 0.65 -0.47
CA ILE A 90 20.15 1.13 -1.42
C ILE A 90 19.07 1.91 -0.65
N ALA A 91 18.65 1.42 0.53
CA ALA A 91 17.71 2.14 1.38
C ALA A 91 18.25 3.51 1.82
N GLU A 92 19.54 3.58 2.18
CA GLU A 92 20.20 4.85 2.50
C GLU A 92 20.25 5.80 1.31
N THR A 93 20.53 5.28 0.11
CA THR A 93 20.58 6.07 -1.13
C THR A 93 19.21 6.67 -1.45
N PHE A 94 18.15 5.87 -1.38
CA PHE A 94 16.77 6.34 -1.55
C PHE A 94 16.40 7.41 -0.52
N ARG A 95 16.79 7.21 0.74
CA ARG A 95 16.57 8.18 1.82
C ARG A 95 17.28 9.51 1.55
N PHE A 96 18.54 9.45 1.12
CA PHE A 96 19.32 10.65 0.78
C PHE A 96 18.65 11.48 -0.31
N HIS A 97 17.99 10.82 -1.26
CA HIS A 97 17.27 11.49 -2.34
C HIS A 97 15.80 11.83 -2.03
N GLY A 98 15.34 11.66 -0.78
CA GLY A 98 14.00 12.10 -0.35
C GLY A 98 12.88 11.04 -0.48
N VAL A 99 13.20 9.79 -0.78
CA VAL A 99 12.24 8.68 -0.69
C VAL A 99 12.11 8.25 0.78
N THR A 100 10.88 8.13 1.28
CA THR A 100 10.65 7.79 2.69
C THR A 100 11.16 6.38 3.04
N ARG A 101 11.72 6.21 4.25
CA ARG A 101 12.20 4.89 4.76
C ARG A 101 11.12 3.80 4.75
N ASN A 102 9.86 4.19 4.86
CA ASN A 102 8.76 3.23 4.82
C ASN A 102 8.52 2.71 3.39
N ALA A 103 8.81 3.51 2.35
CA ALA A 103 8.64 3.09 0.95
C ALA A 103 9.54 1.93 0.57
N THR A 104 10.77 1.93 1.08
CA THR A 104 11.68 0.81 0.87
C THR A 104 11.14 -0.46 1.55
N LEU A 105 10.52 -0.37 2.73
CA LEU A 105 9.90 -1.54 3.38
C LEU A 105 8.61 -2.00 2.68
N PHE A 106 7.68 -1.08 2.41
CA PHE A 106 6.38 -1.44 1.87
C PHE A 106 6.37 -1.77 0.38
N CYS A 107 7.45 -1.54 -0.36
CA CYS A 107 7.56 -1.95 -1.76
C CYS A 107 8.19 -3.33 -1.95
N GLY A 108 8.62 -3.97 -0.87
CA GLY A 108 9.09 -5.36 -0.91
C GLY A 108 10.35 -5.59 -1.73
N PHE A 109 11.14 -4.56 -2.05
CA PHE A 109 12.30 -4.71 -2.94
C PHE A 109 13.40 -5.63 -2.39
N GLY A 110 13.35 -5.93 -1.07
CA GLY A 110 14.06 -7.03 -0.42
C GLY A 110 14.04 -8.33 -1.20
N THR A 111 12.88 -8.65 -1.77
CA THR A 111 12.66 -9.88 -2.54
C THR A 111 13.06 -9.75 -4.01
N LYS A 112 13.76 -8.68 -4.40
CA LYS A 112 14.17 -8.39 -5.79
C LYS A 112 15.70 -8.28 -5.98
N ILE A 113 16.49 -8.40 -4.93
CA ILE A 113 17.95 -8.19 -4.95
C ILE A 113 18.74 -9.51 -5.02
N PRO A 114 18.46 -10.52 -4.18
CA PRO A 114 19.11 -11.83 -4.22
C PRO A 114 19.17 -12.54 -5.58
N VAL A 115 20.20 -13.37 -5.79
CA VAL A 115 20.38 -14.25 -6.97
C VAL A 115 19.48 -15.48 -6.92
N SER A 116 19.04 -15.85 -5.72
CA SER A 116 18.29 -17.06 -5.43
C SER A 116 16.82 -16.71 -5.29
N TYR A 117 16.10 -16.82 -6.39
CA TYR A 117 14.65 -16.98 -6.36
C TYR A 117 14.31 -18.22 -7.17
N ASP A 118 13.26 -18.92 -6.74
CA ASP A 118 12.85 -20.25 -7.18
C ASP A 118 12.36 -20.33 -8.65
N CYS A 119 13.04 -19.65 -9.56
CA CYS A 119 12.91 -19.74 -11.02
C CYS A 119 13.47 -21.07 -11.53
N GLN A 120 13.15 -22.17 -10.84
CA GLN A 120 13.61 -23.53 -11.14
C GLN A 120 15.14 -23.61 -11.21
N GLY A 121 15.83 -23.00 -10.25
CA GLY A 121 17.30 -23.03 -10.15
C GLY A 121 18.07 -22.17 -11.17
N ARG A 122 17.38 -21.30 -11.93
CA ARG A 122 18.02 -20.38 -12.89
C ARG A 122 18.54 -19.14 -12.17
N THR A 123 19.85 -19.12 -11.94
CA THR A 123 20.54 -18.03 -11.24
C THR A 123 21.39 -17.17 -12.18
N THR A 124 21.61 -17.62 -13.42
CA THR A 124 22.44 -16.92 -14.42
C THR A 124 21.67 -16.54 -15.68
N VAL A 125 22.14 -15.49 -16.36
CA VAL A 125 21.60 -15.01 -17.64
C VAL A 125 21.59 -16.15 -18.66
N THR A 126 22.68 -16.90 -18.79
CA THR A 126 22.78 -18.03 -19.73
C THR A 126 21.73 -19.11 -19.47
N GLN A 127 21.53 -19.51 -18.21
CA GLN A 127 20.51 -20.51 -17.85
C GLN A 127 19.09 -20.02 -18.16
N MET A 128 18.84 -18.72 -17.98
CA MET A 128 17.56 -18.11 -18.31
C MET A 128 17.35 -18.03 -19.82
N LEU A 129 18.34 -17.59 -20.60
CA LEU A 129 18.26 -17.51 -22.07
C LEU A 129 18.12 -18.88 -22.75
N GLN A 130 18.77 -19.92 -22.19
CA GLN A 130 18.69 -21.29 -22.70
C GLN A 130 17.42 -22.02 -22.26
N SER A 131 16.58 -21.40 -21.43
CA SER A 131 15.37 -22.04 -20.95
C SER A 131 14.34 -22.22 -22.08
N PRO A 132 13.52 -23.28 -22.02
CA PRO A 132 12.51 -23.54 -23.04
C PRO A 132 11.61 -22.33 -23.25
N GLN A 133 11.33 -22.00 -24.52
CA GLN A 133 10.44 -20.92 -24.93
C GLN A 133 10.88 -19.48 -24.61
N PHE A 134 12.04 -19.27 -23.97
CA PHE A 134 12.56 -17.91 -23.75
C PHE A 134 12.83 -17.16 -25.06
N SER A 135 13.17 -17.88 -26.13
CA SER A 135 13.37 -17.30 -27.46
C SER A 135 12.12 -16.58 -28.00
N SER A 136 10.92 -16.97 -27.55
CA SER A 136 9.67 -16.24 -27.84
C SER A 136 9.65 -14.88 -27.15
N VAL A 137 10.10 -14.81 -25.89
CA VAL A 137 10.21 -13.57 -25.12
C VAL A 137 11.20 -12.63 -25.79
N THR A 138 12.41 -13.11 -26.09
CA THR A 138 13.44 -12.32 -26.77
C THR A 138 12.92 -11.71 -28.07
N ARG A 139 12.26 -12.51 -28.92
CA ARG A 139 11.73 -12.04 -30.21
C ARG A 139 10.66 -10.95 -30.06
N ASN A 140 9.75 -11.10 -29.09
CA ASN A 140 8.66 -10.13 -28.88
C ASN A 140 9.13 -8.83 -28.20
N CYS A 141 10.28 -8.86 -27.51
CA CYS A 141 10.83 -7.71 -26.81
C CYS A 141 11.97 -7.00 -27.59
N GLN A 142 12.40 -7.52 -28.74
CA GLN A 142 13.47 -6.94 -29.58
C GLN A 142 12.97 -5.86 -30.55
N VAL A 143 11.95 -5.10 -30.16
CA VAL A 143 11.35 -4.00 -30.94
C VAL A 143 11.26 -2.75 -30.07
N PRO A 144 11.20 -1.53 -30.63
CA PRO A 144 10.96 -0.32 -29.85
C PRO A 144 9.62 -0.42 -29.11
N LEU A 145 9.65 -0.51 -27.78
CA LEU A 145 8.45 -0.70 -26.94
C LEU A 145 7.72 0.62 -26.64
N SER A 146 7.96 1.67 -27.45
CA SER A 146 7.28 2.96 -27.37
C SER A 146 5.81 2.87 -27.80
N VAL A 147 5.44 1.82 -28.54
CA VAL A 147 4.06 1.53 -28.94
C VAL A 147 3.41 0.56 -27.94
N GLU A 148 2.28 0.96 -27.36
CA GLU A 148 1.56 0.21 -26.32
C GLU A 148 1.22 -1.24 -26.74
N SER A 149 0.91 -1.45 -28.02
CA SER A 149 0.62 -2.79 -28.55
C SER A 149 1.82 -3.73 -28.50
N ASP A 150 3.03 -3.22 -28.68
CA ASP A 150 4.25 -4.03 -28.73
C ASP A 150 4.80 -4.28 -27.33
N CYS A 151 4.68 -3.30 -26.42
CA CYS A 151 4.86 -3.53 -25.00
C CYS A 151 3.97 -4.67 -24.49
N ARG A 152 2.68 -4.65 -24.84
CA ARG A 152 1.75 -5.72 -24.45
C ARG A 152 2.15 -7.09 -25.00
N LYS A 153 2.64 -7.18 -26.25
CA LYS A 153 3.14 -8.45 -26.81
C LYS A 153 4.36 -8.97 -26.05
N CYS A 154 5.32 -8.10 -25.76
CA CYS A 154 6.52 -8.42 -24.99
C CYS A 154 6.18 -8.94 -23.58
N LEU A 155 5.31 -8.22 -22.85
CA LEU A 155 4.80 -8.61 -21.54
C LEU A 155 4.09 -9.97 -21.57
N ASN A 156 3.16 -10.15 -22.52
CA ASN A 156 2.40 -11.39 -22.64
C ASN A 156 3.31 -12.58 -22.94
N ALA A 157 4.33 -12.40 -23.77
CA ALA A 157 5.33 -13.43 -24.03
C ALA A 157 6.10 -13.80 -22.76
N GLY A 158 6.52 -12.79 -21.97
CA GLY A 158 7.19 -13.01 -20.68
C GLY A 158 6.30 -13.74 -19.66
N ILE A 159 5.03 -13.34 -19.53
CA ILE A 159 4.06 -13.98 -18.64
C ILE A 159 3.82 -15.44 -19.05
N LEU A 160 3.63 -15.70 -20.35
CA LEU A 160 3.41 -17.06 -20.85
C LEU A 160 4.64 -17.96 -20.59
N TYR A 161 5.83 -17.43 -20.83
CA TYR A 161 7.08 -18.10 -20.51
C TYR A 161 7.16 -18.46 -19.02
N LEU A 162 6.89 -17.51 -18.14
CA LEU A 162 6.93 -17.74 -16.69
C LEU A 162 5.90 -18.76 -16.24
N ARG A 163 4.67 -18.71 -16.76
CA ARG A 163 3.65 -19.73 -16.46
C ARG A 163 4.12 -21.13 -16.82
N ASN A 164 4.83 -21.28 -17.94
CA ASN A 164 5.39 -22.57 -18.34
C ASN A 164 6.65 -22.96 -17.55
N LEU A 165 7.42 -21.98 -17.06
CA LEU A 165 8.63 -22.21 -16.28
C LEU A 165 8.32 -22.57 -14.82
N VAL A 166 7.51 -21.78 -14.15
CA VAL A 166 7.27 -21.90 -12.71
C VAL A 166 5.94 -22.57 -12.37
N GLY A 167 5.06 -22.81 -13.36
CA GLY A 167 3.81 -23.56 -13.15
C GLY A 167 2.90 -22.88 -12.13
N THR A 168 2.46 -23.65 -11.12
CA THR A 168 1.65 -23.20 -9.98
C THR A 168 2.47 -22.56 -8.85
N ALA A 169 3.68 -22.07 -9.14
CA ALA A 169 4.49 -21.38 -8.13
C ALA A 169 3.74 -20.16 -7.56
N ASN A 170 4.10 -19.79 -6.33
CA ASN A 170 3.50 -18.65 -5.64
C ASN A 170 3.73 -17.32 -6.39
N ASN A 171 2.88 -16.32 -6.15
CA ASN A 171 2.93 -15.08 -6.92
C ASN A 171 4.20 -14.26 -6.63
N ILE A 172 4.84 -14.46 -5.47
CA ILE A 172 6.14 -13.87 -5.13
C ILE A 172 7.22 -14.40 -6.08
N THR A 173 7.32 -15.72 -6.24
CA THR A 173 8.22 -16.38 -7.19
C THR A 173 7.93 -15.93 -8.61
N PHE A 174 6.65 -15.86 -9.02
CA PHE A 174 6.28 -15.35 -10.33
C PHE A 174 6.78 -13.91 -10.56
N SER A 175 6.50 -13.02 -9.60
CA SER A 175 6.91 -11.60 -9.65
C SER A 175 8.43 -11.47 -9.70
N THR A 176 9.17 -12.28 -8.95
CA THR A 176 10.63 -12.20 -8.95
C THR A 176 11.27 -12.85 -10.18
N CYS A 177 10.70 -13.94 -10.69
CA CYS A 177 11.12 -14.51 -11.97
C CYS A 177 10.80 -13.60 -13.15
N ARG A 178 9.77 -12.75 -13.04
CA ARG A 178 9.52 -11.66 -14.00
C ARG A 178 10.65 -10.63 -14.01
N ASP A 179 11.14 -10.25 -12.84
CA ASP A 179 12.26 -9.30 -12.74
C ASP A 179 13.58 -9.94 -13.20
N ALA A 180 13.78 -11.23 -12.94
CA ALA A 180 14.89 -12.00 -13.49
C ALA A 180 14.80 -12.16 -15.02
N THR A 181 13.59 -12.32 -15.57
CA THR A 181 13.33 -12.32 -17.02
C THR A 181 13.69 -10.98 -17.62
N TYR A 182 13.28 -9.88 -16.99
CA TYR A 182 13.70 -8.54 -17.35
C TYR A 182 15.23 -8.40 -17.32
N ALA A 183 15.89 -8.79 -16.23
CA ALA A 183 17.34 -8.66 -16.08
C ALA A 183 18.10 -9.47 -17.13
N ALA A 184 17.63 -10.68 -17.46
CA ALA A 184 18.19 -11.50 -18.52
C ALA A 184 18.07 -10.80 -19.89
N LEU A 185 16.89 -10.27 -20.24
CA LEU A 185 16.67 -9.55 -21.50
C LEU A 185 17.51 -8.25 -21.58
N ALA A 186 17.42 -7.43 -20.53
CA ALA A 186 18.07 -6.13 -20.45
C ALA A 186 19.60 -6.23 -20.43
N SER A 187 20.16 -7.34 -19.94
CA SER A 187 21.61 -7.58 -19.97
C SER A 187 22.17 -7.78 -21.39
N GLN A 188 21.32 -8.13 -22.36
CA GLN A 188 21.72 -8.45 -23.74
C GLN A 188 21.59 -7.27 -24.71
N VAL A 189 21.09 -6.13 -24.23
CA VAL A 189 20.80 -4.95 -25.05
C VAL A 189 21.53 -3.72 -24.51
N ASP A 190 21.53 -2.65 -25.29
CA ASP A 190 22.09 -1.38 -24.86
C ASP A 190 21.23 -0.70 -23.77
N ASN A 191 21.82 0.26 -23.06
CA ASN A 191 21.15 0.92 -21.94
C ASN A 191 19.82 1.59 -22.33
N ALA A 192 19.67 2.10 -23.56
CA ALA A 192 18.43 2.73 -23.99
C ALA A 192 17.31 1.70 -24.15
N SER A 193 17.60 0.58 -24.84
CA SER A 193 16.65 -0.53 -24.98
C SER A 193 16.30 -1.17 -23.63
N ALA A 194 17.27 -1.32 -22.72
CA ALA A 194 17.02 -1.84 -21.37
C ALA A 194 16.02 -0.97 -20.61
N ILE A 195 16.13 0.36 -20.71
CA ILE A 195 15.17 1.30 -20.11
C ILE A 195 13.78 1.16 -20.74
N ASP A 196 13.69 0.98 -22.06
CA ASP A 196 12.39 0.79 -22.73
C ASP A 196 11.70 -0.51 -22.32
N ILE A 197 12.47 -1.59 -22.16
CA ILE A 197 11.97 -2.85 -21.60
C ILE A 197 11.53 -2.64 -20.15
N ALA A 198 12.26 -1.85 -19.35
CA ALA A 198 11.90 -1.57 -17.96
C ALA A 198 10.59 -0.77 -17.86
N ARG A 199 10.43 0.25 -18.72
CA ARG A 199 9.18 1.02 -18.81
C ARG A 199 7.98 0.11 -19.06
N CYS A 200 8.16 -0.90 -19.89
CA CYS A 200 7.13 -1.87 -20.20
C CYS A 200 6.88 -2.88 -19.06
N PHE A 201 7.93 -3.55 -18.57
CA PHE A 201 7.83 -4.58 -17.52
C PHE A 201 7.27 -4.05 -16.19
N PHE A 202 7.61 -2.80 -15.86
CA PHE A 202 7.21 -2.17 -14.61
C PHE A 202 6.11 -1.12 -14.79
N GLY A 203 5.62 -0.84 -16.00
CA GLY A 203 4.58 0.15 -16.25
C GLY A 203 4.95 1.56 -15.76
N VAL A 204 6.17 2.00 -16.06
CA VAL A 204 6.73 3.30 -15.64
C VAL A 204 7.12 4.17 -16.84
N HIS A 205 7.10 5.49 -16.67
CA HIS A 205 7.44 6.46 -17.71
C HIS A 205 8.55 7.42 -17.22
N GLY A 206 9.17 8.19 -18.12
CA GLY A 206 10.12 9.25 -17.70
C GLY A 206 11.47 8.80 -17.12
N LEU A 207 11.75 7.50 -17.04
CA LEU A 207 13.08 6.98 -16.69
C LEU A 207 14.12 7.50 -17.71
N SER A 208 15.08 8.29 -17.23
CA SER A 208 16.17 8.84 -18.05
C SER A 208 17.48 8.68 -17.30
N ILE A 209 18.53 8.21 -17.99
CA ILE A 209 19.88 8.06 -17.43
C ILE A 209 20.79 9.02 -18.21
N PRO A 210 21.45 10.00 -17.56
CA PRO A 210 22.46 10.79 -18.25
C PRO A 210 23.65 9.87 -18.61
N PRO A 211 24.25 10.02 -19.80
CA PRO A 211 25.33 9.15 -20.22
C PRO A 211 26.54 9.26 -19.26
N VAL A 212 27.05 8.11 -18.84
CA VAL A 212 28.27 7.99 -18.03
C VAL A 212 29.48 8.13 -18.97
N SER A 213 30.26 9.17 -18.79
CA SER A 213 31.51 9.41 -19.53
C SER A 213 32.56 8.37 -19.12
N GLY A 214 32.79 7.37 -19.98
CA GLY A 214 33.88 6.41 -19.83
C GLY A 214 35.23 7.00 -20.27
N THR A 215 36.23 6.85 -19.40
CA THR A 215 37.65 7.17 -19.60
C THR A 215 38.34 6.23 -20.60
N SER A 216 39.09 6.79 -21.58
CA SER A 216 40.45 6.42 -22.05
C SER A 216 40.78 6.99 -23.45
N PRO A 217 42.06 7.16 -23.87
CA PRO A 217 43.09 8.05 -23.36
C PRO A 217 43.39 9.21 -24.34
N SER A 218 43.53 10.42 -23.83
CA SER A 218 43.87 11.62 -24.61
C SER A 218 45.37 11.71 -24.93
N GLN A 219 45.70 11.81 -26.22
CA GLN A 219 46.98 12.31 -26.70
C GLN A 219 47.04 13.84 -26.57
N LEU A 220 48.18 14.31 -26.05
CA LEU A 220 48.59 15.71 -25.88
C LEU A 220 48.50 16.53 -27.17
N SER A 221 48.07 17.80 -27.04
CA SER A 221 48.90 18.99 -27.33
C SER A 221 48.24 20.27 -26.77
N PRO A 222 48.99 21.30 -26.34
CA PRO A 222 48.46 22.39 -25.51
C PRO A 222 48.26 23.70 -26.28
N GLU A 223 47.26 24.51 -25.90
CA GLU A 223 47.35 25.96 -26.09
C GLU A 223 46.51 26.75 -25.07
N VAL A 224 47.26 27.39 -24.15
CA VAL A 224 47.16 28.78 -23.64
C VAL A 224 45.77 29.38 -23.31
N SER A 225 45.59 29.66 -22.01
CA SER A 225 44.53 30.50 -21.40
C SER A 225 44.61 31.99 -21.80
N PRO A 226 43.52 32.75 -21.59
CA PRO A 226 43.62 33.77 -20.54
C PRO A 226 42.36 33.93 -19.65
N SER A 227 42.64 34.40 -18.43
CA SER A 227 41.71 34.78 -17.35
C SER A 227 41.36 36.29 -17.41
N PRO A 228 40.39 36.79 -16.61
CA PRO A 228 39.54 37.96 -16.93
C PRO A 228 40.04 39.29 -16.33
N PRO A 229 39.51 40.46 -16.76
CA PRO A 229 39.81 41.72 -16.11
C PRO A 229 38.82 42.08 -15.02
N VAL A 230 39.39 42.55 -13.90
CA VAL A 230 38.74 43.19 -12.75
C VAL A 230 38.97 44.70 -12.82
N ALA A 231 37.91 45.44 -12.48
CA ALA A 231 37.80 46.80 -11.92
C ALA A 231 38.83 47.90 -12.27
N ALA A 232 38.31 49.07 -12.64
CA ALA A 232 38.99 50.35 -12.44
C ALA A 232 37.98 51.42 -12.01
N SER A 233 38.28 52.07 -10.87
CA SER A 233 37.74 53.39 -10.46
C SER A 233 38.79 54.46 -10.79
N PRO A 234 38.39 55.72 -11.07
CA PRO A 234 39.34 56.80 -11.38
C PRO A 234 39.64 57.70 -10.17
N THR A 235 40.86 58.23 -10.13
CA THR A 235 41.32 59.23 -9.15
C THR A 235 41.56 60.59 -9.83
N GLN A 236 41.22 61.65 -9.09
CA GLN A 236 41.23 63.09 -9.39
C GLN A 236 42.66 63.65 -9.64
N LEU A 237 42.87 64.52 -10.64
CA LEU A 237 42.80 66.00 -10.67
C LEU A 237 43.90 66.75 -9.90
N SER A 238 44.69 67.57 -10.62
CA SER A 238 45.53 68.65 -10.07
C SER A 238 45.43 69.93 -10.92
N LEU A 239 44.80 70.95 -10.32
CA LEU A 239 45.05 72.41 -10.32
C LEU A 239 45.67 73.13 -11.54
N LEU A 240 44.95 74.12 -12.07
CA LEU A 240 45.28 75.58 -12.01
C LEU A 240 44.22 76.46 -12.72
N THR A 241 43.60 77.37 -11.96
CA THR A 241 42.79 78.56 -12.36
C THR A 241 43.71 79.75 -12.73
N PRO A 242 43.31 80.83 -13.49
CA PRO A 242 42.18 81.72 -13.12
C PRO A 242 41.41 82.53 -14.21
N VAL A 243 40.14 82.86 -13.83
CA VAL A 243 39.38 84.13 -13.95
C VAL A 243 39.04 84.74 -15.33
N LYS A 244 37.74 84.72 -15.69
CA LYS A 244 36.92 85.95 -15.86
C LYS A 244 35.40 85.67 -15.91
N GLU A 245 34.65 86.61 -15.35
CA GLU A 245 33.21 86.61 -15.05
C GLU A 245 32.28 86.47 -16.26
N ASN A 246 31.14 85.78 -16.08
CA ASN A 246 29.81 86.40 -16.25
C ASN A 246 28.69 85.50 -15.69
N ARG A 247 27.92 86.06 -14.75
CA ARG A 247 26.64 85.51 -14.27
C ARG A 247 25.63 85.39 -15.41
N ARG A 248 24.81 84.32 -15.42
CA ARG A 248 23.35 84.39 -15.69
C ARG A 248 22.62 83.09 -15.32
N HIS A 249 21.50 83.25 -14.62
CA HIS A 249 20.62 82.23 -14.03
C HIS A 249 19.93 81.31 -15.05
N TYR A 250 19.94 79.99 -14.81
CA TYR A 250 18.93 79.04 -15.33
C TYR A 250 18.73 77.81 -14.42
N HIS A 251 18.70 77.97 -13.09
CA HIS A 251 18.57 76.83 -12.16
C HIS A 251 17.25 76.74 -11.39
N LEU A 252 16.16 77.34 -11.88
CA LEU A 252 14.87 77.37 -11.17
C LEU A 252 13.66 76.89 -11.99
N THR A 253 13.84 75.92 -12.89
CA THR A 253 12.71 75.25 -13.58
C THR A 253 12.84 73.73 -13.69
N LEU A 254 13.98 73.12 -13.32
CA LEU A 254 14.21 71.69 -13.55
C LEU A 254 13.69 70.76 -12.44
N VAL A 255 13.60 71.25 -11.19
CA VAL A 255 13.15 70.45 -10.03
C VAL A 255 11.66 70.08 -10.07
N PRO A 256 10.71 70.99 -10.41
CA PRO A 256 9.30 70.60 -10.48
C PRO A 256 9.00 69.66 -11.66
N ALA A 257 9.75 69.73 -12.76
CA ALA A 257 9.54 68.88 -13.93
C ALA A 257 9.82 67.39 -13.64
N VAL A 258 10.87 67.09 -12.86
CA VAL A 258 11.20 65.70 -12.46
C VAL A 258 10.16 65.16 -11.49
N GLY A 259 9.65 65.98 -10.56
CA GLY A 259 8.58 65.59 -9.65
C GLY A 259 7.28 65.23 -10.37
N ILE A 260 6.92 66.00 -11.41
CA ILE A 260 5.74 65.72 -12.24
C ILE A 260 5.94 64.41 -13.03
N ALA A 261 7.13 64.17 -13.59
CA ALA A 261 7.40 62.93 -14.30
C ALA A 261 7.27 61.67 -13.41
N VAL A 262 7.81 61.71 -12.19
CA VAL A 262 7.73 60.59 -11.25
C VAL A 262 6.30 60.32 -10.80
N THR A 263 5.51 61.37 -10.53
CA THR A 263 4.11 61.22 -10.13
C THR A 263 3.25 60.66 -11.27
N VAL A 264 3.48 61.08 -12.51
CA VAL A 264 2.79 60.51 -13.68
C VAL A 264 3.10 59.02 -13.85
N VAL A 265 4.37 58.62 -13.70
CA VAL A 265 4.75 57.19 -13.79
C VAL A 265 4.13 56.37 -12.67
N ALA A 266 4.10 56.88 -11.44
CA ALA A 266 3.48 56.19 -10.30
C ALA A 266 1.97 56.00 -10.50
N VAL A 267 1.27 57.02 -11.00
CA VAL A 267 -0.17 56.93 -11.29
C VAL A 267 -0.43 55.94 -12.43
N MET A 268 0.38 55.94 -13.48
CA MET A 268 0.27 54.96 -14.57
C MET A 268 0.48 53.53 -14.08
N MET A 269 1.46 53.28 -13.21
CA MET A 269 1.68 51.97 -12.61
C MET A 269 0.50 51.53 -11.71
N LEU A 270 -0.08 52.45 -10.95
CA LEU A 270 -1.26 52.17 -10.13
C LEU A 270 -2.47 51.81 -11.01
N LEU A 271 -2.69 52.54 -12.11
CA LEU A 271 -3.76 52.23 -13.06
C LEU A 271 -3.58 50.87 -13.72
N VAL A 272 -2.34 50.51 -14.09
CA VAL A 272 -2.02 49.17 -14.60
C VAL A 272 -2.31 48.09 -13.55
N LEU A 273 -1.91 48.30 -12.29
CA LEU A 273 -2.23 47.38 -11.20
C LEU A 273 -3.74 47.21 -10.99
N ILE A 274 -4.50 48.32 -11.01
CA ILE A 274 -5.96 48.28 -10.91
C ILE A 274 -6.55 47.49 -12.09
N VAL A 275 -6.07 47.73 -13.32
CA VAL A 275 -6.52 46.99 -14.52
C VAL A 275 -6.14 45.51 -14.45
N LEU A 276 -4.97 45.16 -13.92
CA LEU A 276 -4.55 43.77 -13.71
C LEU A 276 -5.39 43.08 -12.64
N ILE A 277 -5.70 43.77 -11.54
CA ILE A 277 -6.61 43.28 -10.50
C ILE A 277 -8.02 43.12 -11.06
N TRP A 278 -8.51 44.08 -11.84
CA TRP A 278 -9.82 43.99 -12.51
C TRP A 278 -9.86 42.86 -13.53
N ARG A 279 -8.82 42.69 -14.35
CA ARG A 279 -8.71 41.56 -15.29
C ARG A 279 -8.68 40.22 -14.56
N LYS A 280 -7.95 40.13 -13.45
CA LYS A 280 -7.88 38.90 -12.64
C LYS A 280 -9.19 38.62 -11.90
N SER A 281 -9.87 39.65 -11.40
CA SER A 281 -11.20 39.57 -10.80
C SER A 281 -12.23 39.11 -11.83
N LYS A 282 -12.19 39.68 -13.04
CA LYS A 282 -13.07 39.29 -14.14
C LYS A 282 -12.76 37.88 -14.65
N GLN A 283 -11.50 37.47 -14.68
CA GLN A 283 -11.11 36.08 -14.98
C GLN A 283 -11.64 35.11 -13.92
N LEU A 284 -11.64 35.48 -12.64
CA LEU A 284 -12.22 34.68 -11.55
C LEU A 284 -13.76 34.60 -11.68
N GLU A 285 -14.44 35.69 -12.01
CA GLU A 285 -15.90 35.71 -12.25
C GLU A 285 -16.30 34.96 -13.54
N ASP A 286 -15.53 35.06 -14.61
CA ASP A 286 -15.75 34.29 -15.85
C ASP A 286 -15.43 32.80 -15.64
N SER A 287 -14.49 32.45 -14.77
CA SER A 287 -14.25 31.05 -14.36
C SER A 287 -15.44 30.50 -13.57
N ASP A 288 -16.02 31.29 -12.67
CA ASP A 288 -17.22 30.97 -11.88
C ASP A 288 -18.50 30.91 -12.76
N ALA A 289 -18.56 31.68 -13.86
CA ALA A 289 -19.62 31.64 -14.85
C ALA A 289 -19.47 30.49 -15.87
N THR A 290 -18.24 30.08 -16.18
CA THR A 290 -17.94 28.91 -17.01
C THR A 290 -18.27 27.63 -16.25
N ASP A 291 -18.06 27.61 -14.92
CA ASP A 291 -18.49 26.53 -14.03
C ASP A 291 -20.03 26.39 -13.96
N LYS A 292 -20.79 27.49 -14.04
CA LYS A 292 -22.26 27.44 -14.16
C LYS A 292 -22.76 26.81 -15.46
N LYS A 293 -21.96 26.86 -16.55
CA LYS A 293 -22.28 26.18 -17.82
C LYS A 293 -21.77 24.73 -17.84
N SER A 294 -20.65 24.44 -17.19
CA SER A 294 -20.11 23.07 -16.99
C SER A 294 -20.98 22.24 -16.04
N SER A 295 -21.68 22.89 -15.11
CA SER A 295 -22.67 22.30 -14.18
C SER A 295 -23.82 21.54 -14.85
N LYS A 296 -24.02 21.66 -16.17
CA LYS A 296 -24.99 20.85 -16.94
C LYS A 296 -24.41 19.54 -17.50
N SER A 297 -23.10 19.29 -17.35
CA SER A 297 -22.44 18.06 -17.82
C SER A 297 -21.88 17.16 -16.72
N PHE A 298 -22.04 17.53 -15.45
CA PHE A 298 -21.71 16.62 -14.35
C PHE A 298 -22.70 15.46 -14.34
N THR A 299 -22.17 14.27 -14.59
CA THR A 299 -22.86 13.00 -14.43
C THR A 299 -23.49 12.99 -13.04
N GLN A 300 -24.81 13.15 -12.99
CA GLN A 300 -25.57 12.71 -11.82
C GLN A 300 -25.09 11.30 -11.47
N PRO A 301 -25.08 10.88 -10.19
CA PRO A 301 -24.99 9.45 -9.88
C PRO A 301 -25.96 8.72 -10.82
N PRO A 302 -25.56 7.57 -11.39
CA PRO A 302 -26.24 6.97 -12.54
C PRO A 302 -27.75 7.08 -12.36
N LYS A 303 -28.45 7.55 -13.42
CA LYS A 303 -29.90 7.82 -13.46
C LYS A 303 -30.82 6.69 -12.95
N ARG A 304 -30.26 5.54 -12.57
CA ARG A 304 -30.92 4.48 -11.78
C ARG A 304 -31.37 4.90 -10.37
N PHE A 305 -30.92 6.03 -9.82
CA PHE A 305 -31.42 6.50 -8.51
C PHE A 305 -32.74 7.29 -8.54
N GLN A 306 -33.30 7.60 -9.71
CA GLN A 306 -34.58 8.32 -9.81
C GLN A 306 -35.78 7.45 -10.19
N GLU A 307 -35.56 6.23 -10.66
CA GLU A 307 -36.63 5.38 -11.17
C GLU A 307 -36.41 3.94 -10.68
N GLY A 308 -36.89 3.65 -9.47
CA GLY A 308 -37.13 2.25 -9.07
C GLY A 308 -36.67 1.76 -7.70
N THR A 309 -36.32 2.61 -6.72
CA THR A 309 -36.24 2.22 -5.30
C THR A 309 -36.25 3.46 -4.43
N ALA A 310 -37.07 3.50 -3.36
CA ALA A 310 -37.02 4.58 -2.37
C ALA A 310 -35.57 4.76 -1.87
N SER A 311 -35.06 5.99 -1.89
CA SER A 311 -33.69 6.31 -1.49
C SER A 311 -33.38 5.77 -0.09
N ILE A 312 -32.59 4.68 0.00
CA ILE A 312 -32.17 4.04 1.26
C ILE A 312 -31.41 5.03 2.17
N PHE A 313 -30.82 6.08 1.59
CA PHE A 313 -30.08 7.10 2.31
C PHE A 313 -30.76 8.47 2.29
N LYS A 314 -30.73 9.16 3.43
CA LYS A 314 -31.24 10.53 3.53
C LYS A 314 -30.22 11.51 2.94
N LYS A 315 -30.68 12.38 2.04
CA LYS A 315 -29.89 13.53 1.57
C LYS A 315 -30.05 14.68 2.57
N TYR A 316 -28.95 15.13 3.16
CA TYR A 316 -28.93 16.29 4.06
C TYR A 316 -28.43 17.53 3.33
N SER A 317 -28.79 18.71 3.84
CA SER A 317 -28.24 19.98 3.36
C SER A 317 -26.98 20.38 4.13
N TYR A 318 -26.09 21.19 3.52
CA TYR A 318 -24.93 21.73 4.22
C TYR A 318 -25.35 22.48 5.50
N LYS A 319 -26.45 23.24 5.43
CA LYS A 319 -26.96 24.02 6.58
C LYS A 319 -27.42 23.12 7.73
N GLU A 320 -28.08 22.01 7.43
CA GLU A 320 -28.50 21.02 8.43
C GLU A 320 -27.27 20.35 9.06
N THR A 321 -26.33 19.87 8.23
CA THR A 321 -25.10 19.23 8.69
C THR A 321 -24.25 20.17 9.55
N LYS A 322 -24.02 21.41 9.09
CA LYS A 322 -23.24 22.42 9.83
C LYS A 322 -23.89 22.76 11.17
N LYS A 323 -25.22 22.80 11.24
CA LYS A 323 -25.93 23.03 12.50
C LYS A 323 -25.80 21.83 13.43
N ALA A 324 -25.96 20.62 12.93
CA ALA A 324 -25.88 19.40 13.72
C ALA A 324 -24.47 19.15 14.27
N THR A 325 -23.43 19.54 13.54
CA THR A 325 -22.03 19.44 13.99
C THR A 325 -21.57 20.63 14.83
N ASP A 326 -22.46 21.54 15.21
CA ASP A 326 -22.15 22.79 15.90
C ASP A 326 -20.97 23.55 15.23
N ASN A 327 -21.13 23.84 13.94
CA ASN A 327 -20.10 24.45 13.09
C ASN A 327 -18.81 23.62 13.00
N PHE A 328 -18.92 22.29 13.04
CA PHE A 328 -17.79 21.37 12.96
C PHE A 328 -16.83 21.51 14.16
N SER A 329 -17.37 21.71 15.37
CA SER A 329 -16.59 21.96 16.59
C SER A 329 -15.96 20.69 17.18
N THR A 330 -16.69 19.58 17.17
CA THR A 330 -16.28 18.33 17.85
C THR A 330 -15.71 17.32 16.85
N ILE A 331 -14.39 17.25 16.76
CA ILE A 331 -13.67 16.25 15.96
C ILE A 331 -13.60 14.93 16.73
N ILE A 332 -14.02 13.85 16.09
CA ILE A 332 -13.97 12.48 16.65
C ILE A 332 -13.00 11.57 15.89
N GLY A 333 -12.48 12.02 14.74
CA GLY A 333 -11.45 11.32 13.98
C GLY A 333 -10.87 12.19 12.87
N GLN A 334 -9.61 11.96 12.53
CA GLN A 334 -8.93 12.65 11.43
C GLN A 334 -7.96 11.70 10.73
N GLY A 335 -8.04 11.61 9.40
CA GLY A 335 -7.21 10.71 8.61
C GLY A 335 -7.00 11.18 7.17
N GLY A 336 -6.41 10.33 6.35
CA GLY A 336 -6.18 10.62 4.92
C GLY A 336 -7.48 10.89 4.14
N PHE A 337 -8.56 10.22 4.55
CA PHE A 337 -9.87 10.27 3.91
C PHE A 337 -10.77 11.41 4.40
N GLY A 338 -10.27 12.31 5.25
CA GLY A 338 -11.03 13.45 5.75
C GLY A 338 -11.05 13.59 7.27
N THR A 339 -11.92 14.49 7.73
CA THR A 339 -12.14 14.77 9.16
C THR A 339 -13.55 14.34 9.55
N VAL A 340 -13.68 13.63 10.65
CA VAL A 340 -14.95 13.10 11.15
C VAL A 340 -15.40 13.92 12.36
N TYR A 341 -16.64 14.40 12.32
CA TYR A 341 -17.25 15.22 13.36
C TYR A 341 -18.42 14.50 14.01
N LYS A 342 -18.64 14.73 15.31
CA LYS A 342 -19.89 14.34 15.96
C LYS A 342 -21.00 15.29 15.52
N ALA A 343 -22.15 14.76 15.16
CA ALA A 343 -23.35 15.54 14.84
C ALA A 343 -24.52 15.10 15.72
N GLU A 344 -25.28 16.08 16.21
CA GLU A 344 -26.51 15.89 16.96
C GLU A 344 -27.65 16.63 16.26
N PHE A 345 -28.61 15.89 15.74
CA PHE A 345 -29.76 16.44 15.04
C PHE A 345 -30.89 16.81 16.01
N LYS A 346 -31.83 17.64 15.57
CA LYS A 346 -32.90 18.19 16.43
C LYS A 346 -33.83 17.13 17.02
N ASP A 347 -33.93 15.98 16.37
CA ASP A 347 -34.71 14.81 16.79
C ASP A 347 -33.95 13.94 17.81
N GLY A 348 -32.77 14.38 18.28
CA GLY A 348 -31.92 13.63 19.20
C GLY A 348 -31.06 12.56 18.53
N TYR A 349 -31.14 12.44 17.20
CA TYR A 349 -30.33 11.49 16.45
C TYR A 349 -28.86 11.93 16.43
N VAL A 350 -27.95 11.02 16.83
CA VAL A 350 -26.50 11.27 16.83
C VAL A 350 -25.85 10.52 15.66
N ALA A 351 -25.00 11.21 14.91
CA ALA A 351 -24.30 10.67 13.75
C ALA A 351 -22.81 11.04 13.75
N ALA A 352 -22.03 10.30 12.98
CA ALA A 352 -20.66 10.66 12.62
C ALA A 352 -20.65 11.26 11.21
N VAL A 353 -20.14 12.48 11.06
CA VAL A 353 -20.07 13.20 9.77
C VAL A 353 -18.64 13.21 9.28
N LYS A 354 -18.32 12.38 8.29
CA LYS A 354 -17.04 12.39 7.59
C LYS A 354 -17.09 13.47 6.50
N ARG A 355 -16.29 14.52 6.69
CA ARG A 355 -16.04 15.57 5.69
C ARG A 355 -14.82 15.19 4.87
N MET A 356 -15.01 14.99 3.58
CA MET A 356 -13.90 14.75 2.67
C MET A 356 -13.02 16.03 2.59
N ASN A 357 -11.70 15.86 2.53
CA ASN A 357 -10.79 16.97 2.31
C ASN A 357 -11.04 17.59 0.92
N LYS A 358 -10.56 18.83 0.69
CA LYS A 358 -10.80 19.57 -0.57
C LYS A 358 -10.58 18.70 -1.81
N VAL A 359 -11.51 18.87 -2.75
CA VAL A 359 -11.71 18.15 -4.01
C VAL A 359 -10.40 17.87 -4.76
N SER A 360 -9.81 16.70 -4.56
CA SER A 360 -8.99 16.02 -5.57
C SER A 360 -9.90 15.06 -6.33
N GLU A 361 -9.58 14.75 -7.59
CA GLU A 361 -10.34 13.76 -8.38
C GLU A 361 -10.44 12.41 -7.65
N GLN A 362 -9.35 12.00 -6.98
CA GLN A 362 -9.34 10.78 -6.17
C GLN A 362 -10.29 10.84 -4.97
N ALA A 363 -10.38 11.97 -4.26
CA ALA A 363 -11.29 12.10 -3.13
C ALA A 363 -12.77 12.06 -3.56
N GLU A 364 -13.08 12.56 -4.77
CA GLU A 364 -14.42 12.42 -5.38
C GLU A 364 -14.71 10.95 -5.75
N ASP A 365 -13.75 10.25 -6.34
CA ASP A 365 -13.89 8.82 -6.69
C ASP A 365 -14.10 7.95 -5.45
N GLU A 366 -13.32 8.17 -4.39
CA GLU A 366 -13.45 7.46 -3.11
C GLU A 366 -14.81 7.75 -2.46
N PHE A 367 -15.28 9.00 -2.51
CA PHE A 367 -16.59 9.38 -2.01
C PHE A 367 -17.73 8.70 -2.79
N CYS A 368 -17.68 8.72 -4.13
CA CYS A 368 -18.71 8.09 -4.97
C CYS A 368 -18.72 6.58 -4.75
N ARG A 369 -17.54 5.95 -4.74
CA ARG A 369 -17.39 4.52 -4.50
C ARG A 369 -17.93 4.10 -3.14
N GLU A 370 -17.63 4.86 -2.09
CA GLU A 370 -18.09 4.56 -0.74
C GLU A 370 -19.62 4.61 -0.66
N ILE A 371 -20.27 5.59 -1.31
CA ILE A 371 -21.75 5.64 -1.41
C ILE A 371 -22.29 4.43 -2.18
N GLU A 372 -21.73 4.12 -3.34
CA GLU A 372 -22.20 3.02 -4.20
C GLU A 372 -22.08 1.65 -3.53
N LEU A 373 -20.97 1.42 -2.82
CA LEU A 373 -20.75 0.20 -2.06
C LEU A 373 -21.68 0.13 -0.85
N LEU A 374 -21.70 1.16 -0.01
CA LEU A 374 -22.52 1.14 1.21
C LEU A 374 -24.02 1.08 0.91
N ALA A 375 -24.48 1.56 -0.26
CA ALA A 375 -25.85 1.36 -0.75
C ALA A 375 -26.25 -0.12 -0.85
N ARG A 376 -25.28 -1.00 -1.05
CA ARG A 376 -25.47 -2.42 -1.28
C ARG A 376 -25.05 -3.29 -0.09
N LEU A 377 -24.28 -2.73 0.85
CA LEU A 377 -23.75 -3.46 1.99
C LEU A 377 -24.59 -3.23 3.24
N HIS A 378 -25.20 -4.29 3.76
CA HIS A 378 -26.00 -4.24 4.98
C HIS A 378 -25.65 -5.43 5.87
N HIS A 379 -24.87 -5.19 6.91
CA HIS A 379 -24.45 -6.22 7.84
C HIS A 379 -24.23 -5.64 9.24
N ARG A 380 -24.53 -6.42 10.29
CA ARG A 380 -24.49 -5.94 11.69
C ARG A 380 -23.10 -5.52 12.15
N HIS A 381 -22.05 -6.08 11.54
CA HIS A 381 -20.64 -5.79 11.83
C HIS A 381 -20.00 -4.86 10.80
N LEU A 382 -20.79 -4.15 9.99
CA LEU A 382 -20.31 -3.07 9.11
C LEU A 382 -20.95 -1.76 9.56
N VAL A 383 -20.17 -0.68 9.56
CA VAL A 383 -20.69 0.65 9.92
C VAL A 383 -21.67 1.13 8.85
N ALA A 384 -22.90 1.39 9.26
CA ALA A 384 -23.96 1.77 8.33
C ALA A 384 -23.85 3.25 7.90
N LEU A 385 -23.87 3.47 6.58
CA LEU A 385 -24.16 4.78 6.01
C LEU A 385 -25.63 5.11 6.22
N ARG A 386 -25.92 6.35 6.61
CA ARG A 386 -27.27 6.84 6.95
C ARG A 386 -27.71 7.94 5.98
N GLY A 387 -26.74 8.64 5.43
CA GLY A 387 -26.98 9.71 4.49
C GLY A 387 -25.72 10.31 3.91
N PHE A 388 -25.92 11.29 3.06
CA PHE A 388 -24.84 12.06 2.46
C PHE A 388 -25.29 13.50 2.21
N CYS A 389 -24.32 14.38 1.98
CA CYS A 389 -24.55 15.73 1.50
C CYS A 389 -23.56 16.03 0.39
N ILE A 390 -24.09 16.50 -0.74
CA ILE A 390 -23.35 16.93 -1.92
C ILE A 390 -23.87 18.33 -2.23
N GLU A 391 -23.07 19.35 -1.91
CA GLU A 391 -23.43 20.74 -2.14
C GLU A 391 -22.16 21.55 -2.48
N ARG A 392 -22.11 22.09 -3.71
CA ARG A 392 -20.92 22.79 -4.25
C ARG A 392 -19.65 21.91 -4.12
N HIS A 393 -18.66 22.35 -3.33
CA HIS A 393 -17.41 21.62 -3.07
C HIS A 393 -17.43 20.83 -1.75
N GLU A 394 -18.57 20.77 -1.06
CA GLU A 394 -18.70 20.04 0.19
C GLU A 394 -19.22 18.63 -0.09
N ARG A 395 -18.52 17.65 0.46
CA ARG A 395 -18.84 16.22 0.38
C ARG A 395 -18.85 15.69 1.82
N PHE A 396 -20.03 15.29 2.30
CA PHE A 396 -20.19 14.69 3.61
C PHE A 396 -20.84 13.32 3.51
N LEU A 397 -20.34 12.38 4.30
CA LEU A 397 -20.93 11.07 4.55
C LEU A 397 -21.37 11.01 6.02
N MET A 398 -22.62 10.57 6.23
CA MET A 398 -23.25 10.50 7.55
C MET A 398 -23.37 9.04 7.92
N TYR A 399 -22.63 8.63 8.94
CA TYR A 399 -22.65 7.27 9.47
C TYR A 399 -23.37 7.24 10.81
N GLU A 400 -23.76 6.04 11.23
CA GLU A 400 -24.08 5.82 12.64
C GLU A 400 -22.91 6.18 13.56
N TYR A 401 -23.24 6.72 14.72
CA TYR A 401 -22.25 7.11 15.71
C TYR A 401 -21.80 5.91 16.54
N MET A 402 -20.47 5.72 16.62
CA MET A 402 -19.84 4.62 17.34
C MET A 402 -19.32 5.14 18.69
N ALA A 403 -20.13 4.97 19.75
CA ALA A 403 -19.94 5.66 21.03
C ALA A 403 -18.59 5.36 21.72
N ASN A 404 -18.04 4.17 21.52
CA ASN A 404 -16.78 3.75 22.15
C ASN A 404 -15.54 4.04 21.29
N GLY A 405 -15.68 4.65 20.12
CA GLY A 405 -14.56 5.03 19.24
C GLY A 405 -13.90 3.83 18.56
N SER A 406 -12.62 3.96 18.19
CA SER A 406 -11.90 2.92 17.46
C SER A 406 -11.23 1.90 18.37
N LEU A 407 -11.06 0.66 17.90
CA LEU A 407 -10.33 -0.40 18.61
C LEU A 407 -8.90 0.04 18.95
N LYS A 408 -8.26 0.78 18.03
CA LYS A 408 -6.93 1.37 18.24
C LYS A 408 -6.87 2.21 19.54
N ASP A 409 -7.91 2.98 19.84
CA ASP A 409 -7.95 3.85 21.01
C ASP A 409 -8.01 3.07 22.34
N HIS A 410 -8.50 1.83 22.28
CA HIS A 410 -8.57 0.92 23.43
C HIS A 410 -7.28 0.11 23.59
N LEU A 411 -6.58 -0.21 22.50
CA LEU A 411 -5.32 -0.96 22.53
C LEU A 411 -4.11 -0.09 22.86
N LEU A 412 -4.05 1.14 22.35
CA LEU A 412 -2.85 2.01 22.51
C LEU A 412 -2.87 2.89 23.76
N HIS A 413 -3.64 2.49 24.77
CA HIS A 413 -3.69 3.05 26.12
C HIS A 413 -3.79 4.58 26.18
N ASN A 414 -4.88 5.12 25.63
CA ASN A 414 -5.22 6.52 25.90
C ASN A 414 -5.52 6.70 27.41
N PRO A 415 -4.87 7.65 28.10
CA PRO A 415 -5.05 7.85 29.52
C PRO A 415 -6.52 8.10 29.87
N GLY A 416 -7.07 7.31 30.79
CA GLY A 416 -8.47 7.38 31.22
C GLY A 416 -9.42 6.35 30.63
N ARG A 417 -8.95 5.42 29.77
CA ARG A 417 -9.76 4.29 29.27
C ARG A 417 -9.39 2.98 29.96
N THR A 418 -10.41 2.19 30.31
CA THR A 418 -10.23 0.83 30.84
C THR A 418 -9.77 -0.10 29.72
N PRO A 419 -8.74 -0.94 29.95
CA PRO A 419 -8.35 -1.97 28.99
C PRO A 419 -9.50 -2.92 28.64
N LEU A 420 -9.55 -3.37 27.39
CA LEU A 420 -10.49 -4.40 26.97
C LEU A 420 -10.14 -5.74 27.64
N SER A 421 -11.13 -6.38 28.26
CA SER A 421 -10.97 -7.72 28.82
C SER A 421 -10.71 -8.76 27.74
N TRP A 422 -10.06 -9.87 28.09
CA TRP A 422 -9.77 -10.95 27.16
C TRP A 422 -11.00 -11.42 26.38
N ARG A 423 -12.11 -11.66 27.08
CA ARG A 423 -13.41 -12.03 26.48
C ARG A 423 -13.90 -10.99 25.46
N ALA A 424 -13.76 -9.70 25.76
CA ALA A 424 -14.16 -8.65 24.82
C ALA A 424 -13.29 -8.67 23.56
N ARG A 425 -11.98 -8.94 23.69
CA ARG A 425 -11.06 -9.06 22.55
C ARG A 425 -11.40 -10.23 21.64
N ILE A 426 -11.73 -11.39 22.21
CA ILE A 426 -12.21 -12.57 21.46
C ILE A 426 -13.50 -12.25 20.71
N GLN A 427 -14.46 -11.58 21.37
CA GLN A 427 -15.71 -11.19 20.71
C GLN A 427 -15.47 -10.20 19.56
N ILE A 428 -14.59 -9.21 19.74
CA ILE A 428 -14.21 -8.26 18.70
C ILE A 428 -13.56 -8.97 17.50
N ALA A 429 -12.70 -9.96 17.74
CA ALA A 429 -12.13 -10.80 16.69
C ALA A 429 -13.24 -11.49 15.89
N ILE A 430 -14.16 -12.18 16.56
CA ILE A 430 -15.30 -12.86 15.94
C ILE A 430 -16.16 -11.89 15.11
N ASP A 431 -16.50 -10.72 15.68
CA ASP A 431 -17.31 -9.70 15.01
C ASP A 431 -16.66 -9.22 13.69
N VAL A 432 -15.34 -8.98 13.70
CA VAL A 432 -14.59 -8.55 12.51
C VAL A 432 -14.48 -9.70 11.49
N ALA A 433 -14.28 -10.94 11.93
CA ALA A 433 -14.29 -12.10 11.03
C ALA A 433 -15.67 -12.31 10.37
N ASN A 434 -16.77 -12.12 11.10
CA ASN A 434 -18.13 -12.15 10.52
C ASN A 434 -18.32 -11.05 9.47
N ALA A 435 -17.80 -9.84 9.71
CA ALA A 435 -17.81 -8.75 8.72
C ALA A 435 -17.07 -9.13 7.43
N LEU A 436 -15.87 -9.69 7.55
CA LEU A 436 -15.07 -10.12 6.42
C LEU A 436 -15.69 -11.31 5.68
N GLU A 437 -16.29 -12.26 6.39
CA GLU A 437 -17.03 -13.36 5.76
C GLU A 437 -18.17 -12.83 4.87
N TYR A 438 -18.95 -11.86 5.38
CA TYR A 438 -19.98 -11.19 4.60
C TYR A 438 -19.43 -10.57 3.31
N LEU A 439 -18.29 -9.86 3.38
CA LEU A 439 -17.68 -9.21 2.22
C LEU A 439 -17.12 -10.22 1.20
N HIS A 440 -16.48 -11.30 1.67
CA HIS A 440 -15.80 -12.26 0.81
C HIS A 440 -16.73 -13.29 0.18
N PHE A 441 -17.82 -13.68 0.87
CA PHE A 441 -18.66 -14.80 0.45
C PHE A 441 -20.12 -14.46 0.15
N TYR A 442 -20.64 -13.38 0.70
CA TYR A 442 -22.06 -13.03 0.54
C TYR A 442 -22.29 -11.81 -0.36
N CYS A 443 -21.20 -11.13 -0.76
CA CYS A 443 -21.24 -10.09 -1.79
C CYS A 443 -20.98 -10.72 -3.17
N ASP A 444 -21.71 -10.24 -4.18
CA ASP A 444 -21.53 -10.63 -5.58
C ASP A 444 -21.30 -9.38 -6.45
N PRO A 445 -20.09 -9.21 -7.02
CA PRO A 445 -18.89 -10.05 -6.80
C PRO A 445 -18.31 -9.91 -5.37
N PRO A 446 -17.43 -10.84 -4.93
CA PRO A 446 -16.70 -10.72 -3.67
C PRO A 446 -15.98 -9.38 -3.53
N LEU A 447 -16.03 -8.80 -2.33
CA LEU A 447 -15.45 -7.49 -2.03
C LEU A 447 -14.24 -7.62 -1.10
N CYS A 448 -13.11 -7.06 -1.52
CA CYS A 448 -11.95 -6.87 -0.64
C CYS A 448 -12.03 -5.48 0.01
N HIS A 449 -11.90 -5.42 1.34
CA HIS A 449 -11.92 -4.17 2.10
C HIS A 449 -10.65 -3.35 1.90
N ARG A 450 -9.47 -4.01 1.86
CA ARG A 450 -8.14 -3.45 1.55
C ARG A 450 -7.49 -2.57 2.62
N ASP A 451 -8.25 -2.08 3.60
CA ASP A 451 -7.70 -1.27 4.71
C ASP A 451 -8.20 -1.74 6.08
N ILE A 452 -8.15 -3.06 6.32
CA ILE A 452 -8.43 -3.64 7.64
C ILE A 452 -7.31 -3.27 8.61
N LYS A 453 -7.66 -2.60 9.70
CA LYS A 453 -6.75 -2.15 10.76
C LYS A 453 -7.54 -1.74 12.00
N SER A 454 -6.89 -1.70 13.15
CA SER A 454 -7.53 -1.33 14.43
C SER A 454 -8.15 0.07 14.45
N SER A 455 -7.71 1.04 13.63
CA SER A 455 -8.38 2.36 13.55
C SER A 455 -9.69 2.35 12.74
N ASN A 456 -9.88 1.35 11.89
CA ASN A 456 -11.08 1.20 11.04
C ASN A 456 -12.08 0.19 11.63
N ILE A 457 -11.77 -0.37 12.81
CA ILE A 457 -12.69 -1.19 13.59
C ILE A 457 -13.23 -0.30 14.69
N LEU A 458 -14.52 0.02 14.62
CA LEU A 458 -15.20 0.91 15.56
C LEU A 458 -16.10 0.11 16.50
N LEU A 459 -16.26 0.60 17.73
CA LEU A 459 -17.04 -0.06 18.78
C LEU A 459 -18.29 0.77 19.08
N ASP A 460 -19.46 0.12 19.02
CA ASP A 460 -20.72 0.75 19.38
C ASP A 460 -20.88 0.86 20.91
N GLU A 461 -22.03 1.36 21.37
CA GLU A 461 -22.32 1.52 22.80
C GLU A 461 -22.24 0.21 23.61
N ASN A 462 -22.43 -0.94 22.97
CA ASN A 462 -22.39 -2.27 23.58
C ASN A 462 -21.07 -3.00 23.34
N PHE A 463 -20.04 -2.29 22.86
CA PHE A 463 -18.74 -2.84 22.46
C PHE A 463 -18.81 -3.86 21.31
N VAL A 464 -19.88 -3.84 20.50
CA VAL A 464 -19.94 -4.64 19.27
C VAL A 464 -19.03 -4.00 18.23
N ALA A 465 -18.17 -4.80 17.61
CA ALA A 465 -17.23 -4.31 16.62
C ALA A 465 -17.89 -4.20 15.24
N LYS A 466 -17.59 -3.08 14.56
CA LYS A 466 -18.01 -2.84 13.18
C LYS A 466 -16.84 -2.33 12.34
N VAL A 467 -16.68 -2.88 11.14
CA VAL A 467 -15.69 -2.44 10.16
C VAL A 467 -16.20 -1.19 9.43
N ALA A 468 -15.34 -0.18 9.33
CA ALA A 468 -15.60 1.11 8.71
C ALA A 468 -14.60 1.42 7.58
N ASP A 469 -14.89 2.49 6.82
CA ASP A 469 -14.00 3.11 5.82
C ASP A 469 -13.78 2.28 4.55
N PHE A 470 -14.81 2.25 3.71
CA PHE A 470 -14.83 1.49 2.44
C PHE A 470 -14.26 2.26 1.25
N GLY A 471 -13.65 3.43 1.46
CA GLY A 471 -13.13 4.26 0.38
C GLY A 471 -12.09 3.56 -0.51
N LEU A 472 -11.39 2.57 0.03
CA LEU A 472 -10.39 1.76 -0.69
C LEU A 472 -10.91 0.40 -1.18
N ALA A 473 -12.13 0.03 -0.82
CA ALA A 473 -12.67 -1.27 -1.13
C ALA A 473 -12.71 -1.52 -2.65
N HIS A 474 -12.52 -2.78 -3.03
CA HIS A 474 -12.43 -3.19 -4.42
C HIS A 474 -13.21 -4.48 -4.63
N ALA A 475 -14.10 -4.45 -5.62
CA ALA A 475 -14.78 -5.64 -6.11
C ALA A 475 -13.82 -6.43 -6.99
N SER A 476 -13.75 -7.75 -6.78
CA SER A 476 -13.07 -8.63 -7.75
C SER A 476 -13.77 -8.46 -9.11
N LYS A 477 -12.98 -8.27 -10.18
CA LYS A 477 -13.57 -7.95 -11.48
C LYS A 477 -14.35 -9.10 -12.12
N ASP A 478 -14.15 -10.36 -11.71
CA ASP A 478 -14.75 -11.48 -12.44
C ASP A 478 -15.21 -12.69 -11.62
N GLY A 479 -15.22 -12.67 -10.28
CA GLY A 479 -15.77 -13.77 -9.47
C GLY A 479 -15.10 -15.16 -9.63
N SER A 480 -14.19 -15.31 -10.59
CA SER A 480 -13.24 -16.38 -10.76
C SER A 480 -11.86 -15.93 -10.30
N ILE A 481 -11.04 -16.89 -9.86
CA ILE A 481 -9.60 -16.73 -9.63
C ILE A 481 -8.97 -16.30 -10.97
N CYS A 482 -8.93 -14.99 -11.23
CA CYS A 482 -8.26 -14.43 -12.39
C CYS A 482 -6.78 -14.27 -12.03
N PHE A 483 -5.96 -15.17 -12.54
CA PHE A 483 -4.51 -15.03 -12.69
C PHE A 483 -4.13 -13.98 -13.76
N GLU A 484 -5.00 -13.01 -14.03
CA GLU A 484 -4.68 -11.86 -14.86
C GLU A 484 -4.27 -10.72 -13.93
N PRO A 485 -3.01 -10.25 -13.99
CA PRO A 485 -2.57 -9.13 -13.18
C PRO A 485 -3.32 -7.89 -13.66
N VAL A 486 -4.46 -7.61 -13.04
CA VAL A 486 -5.01 -6.27 -13.05
C VAL A 486 -4.05 -5.47 -12.18
N ASN A 487 -3.08 -4.78 -12.80
CA ASN A 487 -2.17 -3.86 -12.11
C ASN A 487 -3.01 -2.83 -11.33
N THR A 488 -3.30 -3.10 -10.07
CA THR A 488 -3.99 -2.15 -9.18
C THR A 488 -2.94 -1.28 -8.51
N ASP A 489 -3.15 0.04 -8.47
CA ASP A 489 -2.24 0.92 -7.71
C ASP A 489 -2.21 0.47 -6.25
N ILE A 490 -1.05 0.10 -5.69
CA ILE A 490 -0.92 -0.34 -4.29
C ILE A 490 -1.52 0.73 -3.35
N LYS A 491 -2.54 0.36 -2.59
CA LYS A 491 -3.17 1.20 -1.54
C LYS A 491 -3.42 0.31 -0.31
N GLY A 492 -3.34 0.91 0.87
CA GLY A 492 -3.46 0.24 2.18
C GLY A 492 -2.59 0.91 3.24
N THR A 493 -2.70 0.48 4.49
CA THR A 493 -1.93 1.04 5.61
C THR A 493 -0.65 0.24 5.88
N PRO A 494 0.55 0.87 5.91
CA PRO A 494 1.79 0.17 6.25
C PRO A 494 1.70 -0.57 7.59
N GLY A 495 2.22 -1.80 7.63
CA GLY A 495 2.14 -2.70 8.77
C GLY A 495 1.03 -3.75 8.64
N TYR A 496 -0.06 -3.41 7.95
CA TYR A 496 -1.18 -4.32 7.69
C TYR A 496 -1.20 -4.86 6.26
N MET A 497 -0.40 -4.27 5.36
CA MET A 497 -0.39 -4.66 3.94
C MET A 497 0.22 -6.05 3.76
N ASP A 498 -0.53 -6.88 3.05
CA ASP A 498 -0.10 -8.20 2.59
C ASP A 498 1.21 -8.10 1.78
N PRO A 499 2.27 -8.86 2.16
CA PRO A 499 3.54 -8.85 1.46
C PRO A 499 3.44 -9.37 0.03
N GLU A 500 2.59 -10.37 -0.23
CA GLU A 500 2.34 -10.87 -1.58
C GLU A 500 1.66 -9.79 -2.41
N TYR A 501 0.57 -9.19 -1.94
CA TYR A 501 -0.10 -8.07 -2.61
C TYR A 501 0.85 -6.91 -2.95
N VAL A 502 1.73 -6.56 -2.02
CA VAL A 502 2.77 -5.54 -2.24
C VAL A 502 3.69 -5.88 -3.41
N ILE A 503 4.08 -7.16 -3.51
CA ILE A 503 5.03 -7.65 -4.50
C ILE A 503 4.37 -7.88 -5.87
N THR A 504 3.13 -8.36 -5.87
CA THR A 504 2.41 -8.82 -7.07
C THR A 504 1.53 -7.73 -7.65
N GLN A 505 1.08 -6.78 -6.83
CA GLN A 505 0.04 -5.79 -7.13
C GLN A 505 -1.34 -6.41 -7.38
N GLU A 506 -1.52 -7.68 -7.01
CA GLU A 506 -2.76 -8.44 -7.14
C GLU A 506 -3.49 -8.49 -5.81
N LEU A 507 -4.65 -7.83 -5.75
CA LEU A 507 -5.47 -7.79 -4.55
C LEU A 507 -6.42 -9.00 -4.53
N THR A 508 -6.40 -9.75 -3.44
CA THR A 508 -7.30 -10.89 -3.21
C THR A 508 -7.95 -10.81 -1.84
N GLU A 509 -8.94 -11.65 -1.57
CA GLU A 509 -9.55 -11.79 -0.23
C GLU A 509 -8.50 -12.22 0.82
N LYS A 510 -7.44 -12.92 0.38
CA LYS A 510 -6.32 -13.32 1.24
C LYS A 510 -5.48 -12.13 1.71
N SER A 511 -5.55 -11.00 1.02
CA SER A 511 -4.92 -9.76 1.47
C SER A 511 -5.63 -9.18 2.70
N ASP A 512 -6.97 -9.23 2.74
CA ASP A 512 -7.73 -8.86 3.95
C ASP A 512 -7.47 -9.83 5.11
N VAL A 513 -7.32 -11.13 4.81
CA VAL A 513 -6.99 -12.15 5.83
C VAL A 513 -5.64 -11.86 6.49
N TYR A 514 -4.63 -11.44 5.71
CA TYR A 514 -3.34 -11.04 6.27
C TYR A 514 -3.49 -9.83 7.20
N SER A 515 -4.16 -8.77 6.74
CA SER A 515 -4.42 -7.58 7.56
C SER A 515 -5.20 -7.90 8.83
N TYR A 516 -6.14 -8.85 8.76
CA TYR A 516 -6.88 -9.35 9.92
C TYR A 516 -5.98 -10.11 10.90
N GLY A 517 -5.05 -10.92 10.42
CA GLY A 517 -4.05 -11.58 11.26
C GLY A 517 -3.17 -10.59 12.05
N VAL A 518 -2.81 -9.45 11.43
CA VAL A 518 -2.13 -8.36 12.13
C VAL A 518 -3.01 -7.76 13.22
N VAL A 519 -4.31 -7.53 12.96
CA VAL A 519 -5.27 -7.04 13.97
C VAL A 519 -5.44 -8.02 15.14
N LEU A 520 -5.48 -9.33 14.87
CA LEU A 520 -5.52 -10.35 15.92
C LEU A 520 -4.29 -10.26 16.83
N LEU A 521 -3.11 -10.04 16.25
CA LEU A 521 -1.90 -9.85 17.03
C LEU A 521 -1.89 -8.53 17.81
N GLU A 522 -2.47 -7.45 17.27
CA GLU A 522 -2.71 -6.21 18.04
C GLU A 522 -3.65 -6.45 19.23
N LEU A 523 -4.69 -7.27 19.06
CA LEU A 523 -5.59 -7.66 20.15
C LEU A 523 -4.86 -8.45 21.25
N ILE A 524 -3.91 -9.31 20.92
CA ILE A 524 -3.14 -10.06 21.92
C ILE A 524 -2.14 -9.15 22.64
N THR A 525 -1.41 -8.34 21.87
CA THR A 525 -0.20 -7.65 22.35
C THR A 525 -0.43 -6.22 22.83
N SER A 526 -1.53 -5.59 22.43
CA SER A 526 -1.75 -4.14 22.55
C SER A 526 -0.61 -3.28 21.98
N ARG A 527 0.15 -3.82 21.02
CA ARG A 527 1.23 -3.12 20.31
C ARG A 527 0.74 -2.60 18.95
N ARG A 528 1.44 -1.59 18.44
CA ARG A 528 1.18 -1.05 17.10
C ARG A 528 1.71 -1.98 16.04
N ALA A 529 1.00 -2.11 14.92
CA ALA A 529 1.47 -2.86 13.74
C ALA A 529 2.87 -2.46 13.24
N ILE A 530 3.28 -1.21 13.44
CA ILE A 530 4.67 -0.74 13.25
C ILE A 530 5.12 -0.01 14.50
N GLN A 531 6.24 -0.47 15.07
CA GLN A 531 6.92 0.18 16.19
C GLN A 531 8.44 0.08 15.99
N ASP A 532 9.17 1.18 16.24
CA ASP A 532 10.63 1.24 16.12
C ASP A 532 11.21 0.76 14.78
N ASN A 533 10.47 1.03 13.68
CA ASN A 533 10.77 0.57 12.31
C ASN A 533 10.79 -0.96 12.13
N LYS A 534 10.19 -1.72 13.04
CA LYS A 534 9.95 -3.16 12.89
C LYS A 534 8.47 -3.43 12.70
N ASN A 535 8.16 -4.42 11.89
CA ASN A 535 6.80 -4.92 11.76
C ASN A 535 6.43 -5.73 13.02
N LEU A 536 5.18 -5.63 13.48
CA LEU A 536 4.69 -6.39 14.63
C LEU A 536 4.83 -7.91 14.44
N ILE A 537 4.61 -8.40 13.21
CA ILE A 537 4.80 -9.81 12.84
C ILE A 537 6.25 -10.22 13.02
N GLU A 538 7.21 -9.46 12.45
CA GLU A 538 8.65 -9.74 12.58
C GLU A 538 9.11 -9.74 14.05
N TRP A 539 8.54 -8.87 14.88
CA TRP A 539 8.83 -8.85 16.32
C TRP A 539 8.27 -10.10 17.02
N ALA A 540 7.03 -10.50 16.70
CA ALA A 540 6.37 -11.63 17.33
C ALA A 540 6.96 -12.98 16.90
N GLU A 541 7.44 -13.12 15.67
CA GLU A 541 8.09 -14.35 15.16
C GLU A 541 9.23 -14.84 16.08
N ILE A 542 10.01 -13.90 16.64
CA ILE A 542 11.12 -14.20 17.58
C ILE A 542 10.61 -14.86 18.86
N LEU A 543 9.43 -14.47 19.33
CA LEU A 543 8.80 -14.99 20.55
C LEU A 543 8.03 -16.28 20.28
N LEU A 544 7.40 -16.38 19.10
CA LEU A 544 6.68 -17.56 18.64
C LEU A 544 7.56 -18.78 18.37
N THR A 545 8.89 -18.60 18.34
CA THR A 545 9.85 -19.71 18.16
C THR A 545 9.93 -20.61 19.40
N SER A 546 9.46 -20.16 20.57
CA SER A 546 9.50 -20.94 21.80
C SER A 546 8.19 -20.84 22.56
N GLU A 547 7.56 -21.97 22.85
CA GLU A 547 6.28 -22.03 23.57
C GLU A 547 6.34 -21.38 24.95
N SER A 548 7.50 -21.43 25.62
CA SER A 548 7.67 -20.82 26.95
C SER A 548 7.61 -19.29 26.94
N ARG A 549 7.73 -18.66 25.76
CA ARG A 549 7.82 -17.20 25.60
C ARG A 549 6.56 -16.58 25.03
N ILE A 550 5.53 -17.37 24.70
CA ILE A 550 4.30 -16.84 24.12
C ILE A 550 3.53 -15.95 25.10
N THR A 551 3.71 -16.15 26.41
CA THR A 551 3.13 -15.30 27.45
C THR A 551 3.74 -13.89 27.44
N GLU A 552 4.98 -13.72 26.95
CA GLU A 552 5.62 -12.41 26.75
C GLU A 552 4.91 -11.57 25.67
N LEU A 553 4.09 -12.20 24.82
CA LEU A 553 3.29 -11.50 23.81
C LEU A 553 2.06 -10.83 24.39
N VAL A 554 1.53 -11.32 25.51
CA VAL A 554 0.22 -10.87 26.02
C VAL A 554 0.34 -9.46 26.59
N ASP A 555 -0.66 -8.62 26.32
CA ASP A 555 -0.79 -7.28 26.90
C ASP A 555 -0.64 -7.33 28.44
N PRO A 556 0.38 -6.67 29.02
CA PRO A 556 0.61 -6.64 30.45
C PRO A 556 -0.59 -6.13 31.27
N ASN A 557 -1.48 -5.33 30.68
CA ASN A 557 -2.65 -4.77 31.36
C ASN A 557 -3.81 -5.77 31.50
N ILE A 558 -3.81 -6.87 30.74
CA ILE A 558 -4.72 -7.99 30.99
C ILE A 558 -4.18 -8.84 32.15
N GLY A 559 -2.87 -8.77 32.43
CA GLY A 559 -2.22 -9.63 33.41
C GLY A 559 -2.49 -11.10 33.12
N ASP A 560 -2.78 -11.89 34.14
CA ASP A 560 -3.09 -13.33 34.01
C ASP A 560 -4.57 -13.61 33.71
N SER A 561 -5.37 -12.60 33.34
CA SER A 561 -6.82 -12.73 33.10
C SER A 561 -7.17 -13.15 31.67
N TYR A 562 -6.51 -14.19 31.18
CA TYR A 562 -6.75 -14.80 29.87
C TYR A 562 -6.70 -16.32 29.97
N ASP A 563 -7.33 -16.99 29.01
CA ASP A 563 -7.27 -18.44 28.87
C ASP A 563 -6.09 -18.82 27.97
N PHE A 564 -5.23 -19.73 28.45
CA PHE A 564 -4.00 -20.10 27.76
C PHE A 564 -4.27 -20.92 26.49
N ASP A 565 -5.28 -21.79 26.50
CA ASP A 565 -5.66 -22.59 25.33
C ASP A 565 -6.24 -21.67 24.24
N GLN A 566 -7.03 -20.67 24.64
CA GLN A 566 -7.52 -19.64 23.73
C GLN A 566 -6.38 -18.80 23.14
N LEU A 567 -5.36 -18.46 23.94
CA LEU A 567 -4.18 -17.75 23.47
C LEU A 567 -3.42 -18.58 22.42
N GLN A 568 -3.19 -19.87 22.69
CA GLN A 568 -2.51 -20.76 21.74
C GLN A 568 -3.29 -20.88 20.43
N ALA A 569 -4.61 -21.09 20.51
CA ALA A 569 -5.47 -21.15 19.34
C ALA A 569 -5.43 -19.85 18.53
N LEU A 570 -5.51 -18.68 19.19
CA LEU A 570 -5.40 -17.39 18.51
C LEU A 570 -4.04 -17.19 17.84
N LEU A 571 -2.94 -17.56 18.50
CA LEU A 571 -1.60 -17.43 17.93
C LEU A 571 -1.40 -18.36 16.71
N ALA A 572 -1.99 -19.56 16.73
CA ALA A 572 -2.02 -20.44 15.58
C ALA A 572 -2.79 -19.79 14.40
N VAL A 573 -3.95 -19.20 14.68
CA VAL A 573 -4.73 -18.45 13.67
C VAL A 573 -3.94 -17.26 13.14
N VAL A 574 -3.26 -16.48 14.00
CA VAL A 574 -2.39 -15.37 13.58
C VAL A 574 -1.33 -15.89 12.61
N LYS A 575 -0.55 -16.90 13.00
CA LYS A 575 0.51 -17.49 12.17
C LYS A 575 -0.03 -17.96 10.82
N TRP A 576 -1.21 -18.57 10.79
CA TRP A 576 -1.83 -19.05 9.56
C TRP A 576 -2.34 -17.90 8.68
N CYS A 577 -2.95 -16.86 9.26
CA CYS A 577 -3.40 -15.67 8.54
C CYS A 577 -2.23 -14.86 7.98
N THR A 578 -1.08 -14.85 8.64
CA THR A 578 0.07 -13.99 8.29
C THR A 578 1.15 -14.71 7.49
N GLN A 579 0.82 -15.87 6.90
CA GLN A 579 1.71 -16.56 5.96
C GLN A 579 2.11 -15.62 4.81
N ARG A 580 3.36 -15.75 4.34
CA ARG A 580 3.86 -14.89 3.26
C ARG A 580 3.07 -15.12 1.98
N GLU A 581 2.73 -16.37 1.69
CA GLU A 581 1.94 -16.77 0.53
C GLU A 581 0.44 -16.78 0.85
N GLY A 582 -0.36 -16.10 0.04
CA GLY A 582 -1.80 -15.97 0.21
C GLY A 582 -2.57 -17.26 -0.01
N HIS A 583 -2.09 -18.16 -0.86
CA HIS A 583 -2.72 -19.48 -1.03
C HIS A 583 -2.60 -20.35 0.23
N ALA A 584 -1.51 -20.20 1.00
CA ALA A 584 -1.29 -20.90 2.27
C ALA A 584 -2.11 -20.32 3.43
N ARG A 585 -2.63 -19.09 3.29
CA ARG A 585 -3.51 -18.47 4.29
C ARG A 585 -4.88 -19.16 4.31
N PRO A 586 -5.58 -19.20 5.45
CA PRO A 586 -6.94 -19.73 5.50
C PRO A 586 -7.92 -18.82 4.75
N SER A 587 -9.10 -19.36 4.44
CA SER A 587 -10.28 -18.53 4.21
C SER A 587 -10.78 -17.94 5.52
N ILE A 588 -11.43 -16.76 5.47
CA ILE A 588 -12.00 -16.17 6.68
C ILE A 588 -13.08 -17.05 7.33
N LYS A 589 -13.75 -17.92 6.56
CA LYS A 589 -14.68 -18.94 7.10
C LYS A 589 -14.00 -19.95 8.01
N GLN A 590 -12.83 -20.46 7.61
CA GLN A 590 -12.03 -21.38 8.43
C GLN A 590 -11.58 -20.68 9.72
N VAL A 591 -11.13 -19.42 9.60
CA VAL A 591 -10.75 -18.61 10.77
C VAL A 591 -11.93 -18.41 11.73
N LEU A 592 -13.09 -18.03 11.20
CA LEU A 592 -14.30 -17.80 12.01
C LEU A 592 -14.73 -19.06 12.75
N ARG A 593 -14.65 -20.23 12.11
CA ARG A 593 -14.92 -21.53 12.75
C ARG A 593 -13.99 -21.77 13.94
N LEU A 594 -12.68 -21.60 13.76
CA LEU A 594 -11.70 -21.78 14.84
C LEU A 594 -11.90 -20.77 15.98
N LEU A 595 -12.29 -19.53 15.68
CA LEU A 595 -12.59 -18.53 16.69
C LEU A 595 -13.83 -18.88 17.52
N TYR A 596 -14.88 -19.42 16.90
CA TYR A 596 -16.05 -19.91 17.64
C TYR A 596 -15.72 -21.14 18.49
N GLU A 597 -14.95 -22.08 17.97
CA GLU A 597 -14.49 -23.26 18.73
C GLU A 597 -13.61 -22.85 19.93
N CYS A 598 -12.75 -21.84 19.76
CA CYS A 598 -11.95 -21.24 20.83
C CYS A 598 -12.81 -20.50 21.88
N ALA A 599 -13.90 -19.86 21.46
CA ALA A 599 -14.79 -19.13 22.36
C ALA A 599 -15.76 -20.03 23.15
N ASP A 600 -15.98 -21.28 22.72
CA ASP A 600 -16.85 -22.25 23.37
C ASP A 600 -16.06 -23.27 24.24
N PRO A 601 -16.19 -23.23 25.58
CA PRO A 601 -15.48 -24.15 26.47
C PRO A 601 -15.85 -25.64 26.29
N MET A 602 -16.91 -25.99 25.54
CA MET A 602 -17.35 -27.38 25.38
C MET A 602 -16.69 -28.16 24.22
N HIS A 603 -15.79 -27.56 23.43
CA HIS A 603 -15.24 -28.20 22.20
C HIS A 603 -13.71 -28.16 22.05
N SER A 604 -12.94 -28.10 23.15
CA SER A 604 -11.46 -28.10 23.19
C SER A 604 -10.75 -29.38 22.64
N GLY A 605 -11.33 -30.11 21.68
CA GLY A 605 -10.83 -31.40 21.21
C GLY A 605 -10.73 -31.49 19.69
N PHE A 606 -10.10 -30.53 19.00
CA PHE A 606 -9.77 -30.70 17.57
C PHE A 606 -8.50 -29.98 17.07
N VAL A 607 -7.71 -29.36 17.96
CA VAL A 607 -6.43 -28.70 17.56
C VAL A 607 -5.39 -29.71 17.02
N GLN A 608 -5.66 -31.00 17.13
CA GLN A 608 -4.77 -32.08 16.68
C GLN A 608 -4.95 -32.51 15.22
N SER A 609 -5.85 -31.90 14.44
CA SER A 609 -6.08 -32.30 13.03
C SER A 609 -5.55 -31.32 11.99
N VAL A 610 -4.87 -30.24 12.39
CA VAL A 610 -4.33 -29.23 11.47
C VAL A 610 -2.90 -29.58 11.01
N GLU A 611 -2.32 -30.67 11.51
CA GLU A 611 -0.96 -31.12 11.17
C GLU A 611 -0.89 -32.31 10.21
N ASP A 612 -2.02 -32.99 9.90
CA ASP A 612 -2.01 -34.29 9.19
C ASP A 612 -2.74 -34.31 7.81
N GLU A 613 -3.04 -33.18 7.17
CA GLU A 613 -3.63 -33.19 5.81
C GLU A 613 -2.61 -33.02 4.66
N ASP A 614 -1.32 -33.00 4.95
CA ASP A 614 -0.27 -33.21 3.94
C ASP A 614 0.38 -34.57 4.20
N TYR A 615 0.42 -35.43 3.16
CA TYR A 615 0.87 -36.84 3.12
C TYR A 615 -0.21 -37.91 3.35
N ASP A 616 -0.99 -38.20 2.29
CA ASP A 616 -0.95 -39.53 1.65
C ASP A 616 -2.04 -39.64 0.56
N GLU A 617 -1.64 -39.45 -0.70
CA GLU A 617 -2.42 -40.01 -1.82
C GLU A 617 -1.49 -40.52 -2.94
N ILE A 618 -0.60 -41.48 -2.64
CA ILE A 618 -0.07 -42.41 -3.65
C ILE A 618 0.09 -43.81 -3.03
N GLU A 619 -0.56 -44.78 -3.70
CA GLU A 619 -0.41 -46.23 -3.64
C GLU A 619 -1.12 -47.06 -2.56
N GLY A 620 -2.12 -47.81 -3.02
CA GLY A 620 -2.76 -48.87 -2.25
C GLY A 620 -2.04 -50.22 -2.35
N LYS A 621 -2.03 -50.96 -1.23
CA LYS A 621 -2.27 -52.42 -1.17
C LYS A 621 -2.21 -52.93 0.27
N GLY A 622 -3.13 -53.84 0.61
CA GLY A 622 -2.80 -54.98 1.47
C GLY A 622 -3.31 -54.96 2.92
N ARG A 623 -4.35 -55.77 3.16
CA ARG A 623 -4.84 -56.26 4.45
C ARG A 623 -3.71 -56.80 5.36
N THR A 624 -3.82 -56.64 6.69
CA THR A 624 -4.20 -57.71 7.63
C THR A 624 -4.23 -57.25 9.10
N SER A 625 -5.12 -57.91 9.84
CA SER A 625 -5.59 -57.77 11.21
C SER A 625 -4.62 -58.12 12.36
N ARG A 626 -4.81 -57.51 13.54
CA ARG A 626 -5.02 -58.16 14.87
C ARG A 626 -5.10 -57.10 15.99
N SER A 627 -6.29 -56.86 16.56
CA SER A 627 -6.82 -57.39 17.85
C SER A 627 -6.03 -56.92 19.09
N ARG A 628 -6.63 -56.21 20.05
CA ARG A 628 -7.46 -56.64 21.20
C ARG A 628 -7.55 -55.40 22.13
N GLN A 629 -8.46 -55.17 23.08
CA GLN A 629 -9.72 -55.77 23.52
C GLN A 629 -10.21 -54.92 24.73
N HIS A 630 -11.49 -54.54 24.69
CA HIS A 630 -12.44 -54.17 25.76
C HIS A 630 -12.02 -53.97 27.25
N LYS A 631 -12.64 -52.94 27.85
CA LYS A 631 -13.68 -53.01 28.94
C LYS A 631 -14.26 -51.59 29.11
N GLY A 632 -15.55 -51.29 28.95
CA GLY A 632 -16.75 -51.86 29.62
C GLY A 632 -17.12 -50.90 30.78
N GLU A 633 -18.34 -50.43 31.04
CA GLU A 633 -19.73 -50.69 30.61
C GLU A 633 -20.62 -49.51 31.08
N GLY A 634 -21.80 -49.33 30.46
CA GLY A 634 -22.86 -48.44 30.98
C GLY A 634 -23.98 -48.15 29.97
N ILE A 635 -24.88 -49.13 29.78
CA ILE A 635 -25.96 -49.24 28.76
C ILE A 635 -27.23 -48.46 29.18
N PHE A 636 -27.93 -47.74 28.27
CA PHE A 636 -29.32 -47.94 27.75
C PHE A 636 -29.94 -46.52 27.55
N HIS A 637 -30.88 -46.18 26.65
CA HIS A 637 -31.76 -46.83 25.68
C HIS A 637 -32.15 -45.77 24.62
N SER A 638 -32.42 -46.19 23.38
CA SER A 638 -33.04 -45.36 22.34
C SER A 638 -34.51 -45.05 22.67
N GLY A 639 -34.97 -43.83 22.34
CA GLY A 639 -36.36 -43.40 22.47
C GLY A 639 -36.66 -42.19 21.58
N ASP A 640 -37.59 -42.40 20.65
CA ASP A 640 -38.04 -41.50 19.59
C ASP A 640 -38.52 -40.10 20.03
N GLY A 641 -38.20 -39.13 19.16
CA GLY A 641 -39.09 -38.11 18.61
C GLY A 641 -40.01 -37.30 19.53
N ARG A 642 -39.74 -35.98 19.60
CA ARG A 642 -40.74 -34.92 19.36
C ARG A 642 -40.12 -33.51 19.31
N CYS A 643 -40.39 -32.84 18.19
CA CYS A 643 -40.66 -31.40 18.03
C CYS A 643 -39.52 -30.39 18.24
N LEU A 644 -38.95 -30.02 17.09
CA LEU A 644 -38.57 -28.67 16.69
C LEU A 644 -39.56 -27.59 17.19
N ALA A 645 -39.01 -26.53 17.80
CA ALA A 645 -39.28 -25.14 17.45
C ALA A 645 -38.31 -24.20 18.19
N SER A 646 -37.30 -23.69 17.47
CA SER A 646 -36.77 -22.35 17.78
C SER A 646 -36.51 -21.64 16.47
N SER A 647 -37.55 -20.96 16.01
CA SER A 647 -37.51 -20.00 14.92
C SER A 647 -37.23 -18.63 15.51
N SER A 648 -36.11 -18.04 15.12
CA SER A 648 -36.07 -16.61 14.75
C SER A 648 -34.89 -16.37 13.81
N SER A 649 -34.98 -17.07 12.68
CA SER A 649 -34.31 -16.69 11.45
C SER A 649 -35.06 -15.49 10.86
N THR A 650 -34.47 -14.31 10.96
CA THR A 650 -34.83 -13.14 10.13
C THR A 650 -33.56 -12.47 9.63
N SER A 651 -32.83 -13.18 8.77
CA SER A 651 -31.86 -12.57 7.86
C SER A 651 -32.30 -12.86 6.43
N ARG A 652 -33.35 -12.16 5.97
CA ARG A 652 -33.56 -11.97 4.53
C ARG A 652 -32.70 -10.77 4.13
N SER A 653 -31.42 -11.02 3.84
CA SER A 653 -30.60 -10.08 3.08
C SER A 653 -31.03 -10.18 1.61
N TYR A 654 -31.74 -9.17 1.13
CA TYR A 654 -32.04 -9.03 -0.28
C TYR A 654 -30.78 -8.51 -1.00
N CYS A 655 -30.05 -9.41 -1.65
CA CYS A 655 -29.16 -9.04 -2.76
C CYS A 655 -29.80 -9.60 -4.03
N SER A 656 -30.30 -8.70 -4.87
CA SER A 656 -31.17 -9.00 -6.01
C SER A 656 -30.53 -9.95 -7.02
N ARG A 657 -31.02 -11.19 -7.11
CA ARG A 657 -30.90 -12.04 -8.30
C ARG A 657 -31.97 -11.63 -9.31
N SER A 658 -31.57 -11.05 -10.43
CA SER A 658 -32.43 -10.90 -11.60
C SER A 658 -32.45 -12.25 -12.33
N PHE A 659 -33.47 -13.07 -12.09
CA PHE A 659 -33.73 -14.24 -12.92
C PHE A 659 -34.46 -13.79 -14.19
N LEU A 660 -33.85 -14.03 -15.35
CA LEU A 660 -34.52 -14.00 -16.65
C LEU A 660 -35.55 -15.14 -16.67
N ILE A 661 -36.83 -14.80 -16.63
CA ILE A 661 -37.91 -15.71 -17.01
C ILE A 661 -38.42 -15.23 -18.36
N GLU A 662 -38.01 -15.96 -19.40
CA GLU A 662 -38.63 -15.91 -20.73
C GLU A 662 -40.10 -16.33 -20.56
N THR A 663 -41.02 -15.39 -20.76
CA THR A 663 -42.46 -15.67 -20.83
C THR A 663 -42.92 -15.40 -22.26
N SER A 664 -43.13 -16.47 -23.01
CA SER A 664 -43.89 -16.44 -24.27
C SER A 664 -45.35 -16.07 -23.98
N PRO A 665 -46.00 -15.24 -24.82
CA PRO A 665 -47.39 -14.85 -24.58
C PRO A 665 -48.38 -15.95 -25.04
N PRO A 666 -49.58 -16.00 -24.42
CA PRO A 666 -50.59 -17.00 -24.77
C PRO A 666 -51.36 -16.57 -26.02
N GLN A 667 -51.52 -17.50 -26.97
CA GLN A 667 -52.62 -17.44 -27.94
C GLN A 667 -53.70 -18.45 -27.57
N SER A 668 -54.92 -17.93 -27.54
CA SER A 668 -56.20 -18.50 -27.15
C SER A 668 -56.76 -19.50 -28.21
N PRO A 669 -57.90 -20.17 -27.93
CA PRO A 669 -58.15 -21.55 -28.33
C PRO A 669 -58.86 -21.70 -29.68
N LEU A 670 -58.55 -22.80 -30.37
CA LEU A 670 -59.45 -23.68 -31.13
C LEU A 670 -58.76 -25.01 -31.43
#